data_AF-A0A8D1VK93-F1
#
_entry.id   AF-A0A8D1VK93-F1
#
_cell.length_a   1.000
_cell.length_b   1.000
_cell.length_c   1.000
_cell.angle_alpha   90.00
_cell.angle_beta   90.00
_cell.angle_gamma   90.00
#
_symmetry.space_group_name_H-M   'P 1'
#
loop_
_entity.id
_entity.type
_entity.pdbx_description
1 polymer ?
#
loop_
_entity_poly.entity_id
_entity_poly.type
_entity_poly.pdbx_seq_one_letter_code
_entity_poly.pdbx_strand_id
1 'polypeptide(L)'
;MDTMSEARLQTQQRSSRNGRETSLWSSGFGMKLEAVTPFLGKYRPFVGRCCQTCTPKSWESLFHRSIMDLGFCNVILVKEENTRFRGWLVRRLCYFLWSLEQHIPLCQDAPQKIMESTGVQNIISGRAPGGAGEGQGPSLVKKEVQRILGHIQTPPRPFLLRLFSWALLRFLNCLFLNVQLHKGQMKMVHKAAQAGSPLVLLSTHKSLLDGILLPFVLLSQGLGVLRVAWDPRIFSPILRALLKKLGGLFLPPEANLSPDSSEGFLARAVFHEALAPLGLWTGALAALRSLRGWGRGRRVCAHVHLAQPFSLQEYTINARSCWDSRQTLEQLLQPIVLGQCTVVPDTEKEQEWTPVTGPLLALKEEDQLLVRRLSRHILNASVASSAVMSTAIMATLLLFRHRKLLGEFSWLTEETLLRGFDVGFSGQLRCLVQHTLSLLRAHVALLRVHQGDLLVVPRPGPGLVHLARLSAELLPAFLSEAVGACAVRGLLAGRVPPEGPWELQGIELLSQNDLYRQILLLLHLLPRDLLLLQPCQSSYCYCQEVLDRLIQCGLLVAEETPGSWPACDTRRQRLSAELLWKPSGDFTDSDSDNFEEAEGRYFRLSQQSRCPDFFLFLCRLLSPLLKAFAQAATFLRQGQLPDTESGYVEQLFQHLQATAQEEGFFECADPNLAISAVWTFRDLGVLQQMPSPAGPMLHLSPTFASWDNQEKLEQFIQQFICG
;
A
#
# COMPACT_ATOMS: atom_id res chain seq x y z
N MET A 1 2.06 -57.23 15.48
CA MET A 1 3.18 -56.45 16.10
C MET A 1 3.76 -55.42 15.12
N ASP A 2 3.22 -55.29 13.92
CA ASP A 2 3.81 -54.49 12.84
C ASP A 2 3.35 -53.03 12.78
N THR A 3 2.22 -52.69 13.41
CA THR A 3 1.69 -51.31 13.44
C THR A 3 2.45 -50.37 14.40
N MET A 4 3.17 -50.90 15.40
CA MET A 4 4.03 -50.08 16.28
C MET A 4 5.42 -49.80 15.70
N SER A 5 5.87 -50.60 14.72
CA SER A 5 7.18 -50.42 14.09
C SER A 5 7.17 -49.30 13.05
N GLU A 6 6.10 -49.20 12.24
CA GLU A 6 5.92 -48.11 11.27
C GLU A 6 5.73 -46.75 11.94
N ALA A 7 4.98 -46.69 13.05
CA ALA A 7 4.82 -45.46 13.83
C ALA A 7 6.16 -44.99 14.43
N ARG A 8 7.02 -45.90 14.90
CA ARG A 8 8.37 -45.56 15.38
C ARG A 8 9.30 -45.09 14.25
N LEU A 9 9.25 -45.73 13.08
CA LEU A 9 10.04 -45.33 11.91
C LEU A 9 9.66 -43.94 11.37
N GLN A 10 8.36 -43.63 11.29
CA GLN A 10 7.89 -42.29 10.89
C GLN A 10 8.25 -41.21 11.93
N THR A 11 8.16 -41.54 13.23
CA THR A 11 8.51 -40.60 14.31
C THR A 11 10.03 -40.37 14.38
N GLN A 12 10.84 -41.40 14.09
CA GLN A 12 12.30 -41.33 14.06
C GLN A 12 12.84 -40.65 12.77
N GLN A 13 12.14 -40.78 11.64
CA GLN A 13 12.40 -39.97 10.44
C GLN A 13 12.02 -38.50 10.64
N ARG A 14 10.90 -38.18 11.31
CA ARG A 14 10.55 -36.80 11.67
C ARG A 14 11.51 -36.19 12.68
N SER A 15 11.95 -36.96 13.69
CA SER A 15 12.90 -36.47 14.70
C SER A 15 14.30 -36.27 14.15
N SER A 16 14.78 -37.16 13.26
CA SER A 16 16.09 -37.01 12.60
C SER A 16 16.10 -35.87 11.58
N ARG A 17 15.00 -35.64 10.85
CA ARG A 17 14.86 -34.49 9.93
C ARG A 17 14.82 -33.16 10.69
N ASN A 18 14.05 -33.07 11.78
CA ASN A 18 14.05 -31.90 12.68
C ASN A 18 15.39 -31.69 13.39
N GLY A 19 16.09 -32.77 13.80
CA GLY A 19 17.41 -32.72 14.43
C GLY A 19 18.51 -32.23 13.47
N ARG A 20 18.45 -32.65 12.20
CA ARG A 20 19.38 -32.21 11.15
C ARG A 20 19.12 -30.76 10.75
N GLU A 21 17.85 -30.36 10.61
CA GLU A 21 17.46 -28.96 10.37
C GLU A 21 17.91 -28.05 11.52
N THR A 22 17.61 -28.39 12.78
CA THR A 22 18.06 -27.61 13.95
C THR A 22 19.59 -27.52 14.05
N SER A 23 20.33 -28.58 13.71
CA SER A 23 21.80 -28.57 13.65
C SER A 23 22.39 -27.64 12.58
N LEU A 24 21.68 -27.47 11.45
CA LEU A 24 22.04 -26.56 10.35
C LEU A 24 21.87 -25.09 10.76
N TRP A 25 20.87 -24.79 11.59
CA TRP A 25 20.65 -23.45 12.14
C TRP A 25 21.60 -23.12 13.31
N SER A 26 22.08 -24.11 14.05
CA SER A 26 22.96 -23.92 15.22
C SER A 26 24.46 -24.00 14.91
N SER A 27 24.87 -24.59 13.79
CA SER A 27 26.26 -24.57 13.33
C SER A 27 26.59 -23.16 12.82
N GLY A 28 27.27 -22.36 13.65
CA GLY A 28 27.88 -21.11 13.22
C GLY A 28 28.64 -21.35 11.91
N PHE A 29 28.34 -20.55 10.89
CA PHE A 29 28.93 -20.62 9.56
C PHE A 29 30.44 -20.33 9.64
N GLY A 30 31.24 -21.32 10.01
CA GLY A 30 32.69 -21.20 10.05
C GLY A 30 33.25 -21.17 8.63
N MET A 31 33.49 -19.97 8.09
CA MET A 31 34.36 -19.73 6.92
C MET A 31 34.71 -18.23 6.86
N LYS A 32 35.99 -17.95 6.55
CA LYS A 32 36.74 -16.69 6.61
C LYS A 32 35.94 -15.41 6.32
N LEU A 33 36.16 -14.41 7.18
CA LEU A 33 35.65 -13.05 7.07
C LEU A 33 36.40 -12.31 5.95
N GLU A 34 35.98 -12.47 4.70
CA GLU A 34 36.31 -11.46 3.69
C GLU A 34 35.32 -10.30 3.86
N ALA A 35 35.88 -9.13 4.18
CA ALA A 35 35.14 -7.91 4.43
C ALA A 35 34.52 -7.40 3.12
N VAL A 36 33.32 -7.90 2.79
CA VAL A 36 32.49 -7.29 1.75
C VAL A 36 32.08 -5.90 2.24
N THR A 37 32.41 -4.89 1.44
CA THR A 37 32.17 -3.47 1.73
C THR A 37 30.69 -3.19 2.03
N PRO A 38 30.37 -2.20 2.89
CA PRO A 38 28.99 -1.85 3.20
C PRO A 38 28.29 -1.30 1.95
N PHE A 39 27.45 -2.14 1.35
CA PHE A 39 26.77 -1.92 0.07
C PHE A 39 25.75 -0.76 0.09
N LEU A 40 25.21 -0.37 1.25
CA LEU A 40 24.03 0.53 1.37
C LEU A 40 24.33 1.94 1.88
N GLY A 41 25.53 2.45 1.63
CA GLY A 41 26.02 3.68 2.28
C GLY A 41 26.01 4.97 1.45
N LYS A 42 25.96 4.93 0.11
CA LYS A 42 26.27 6.13 -0.69
C LYS A 42 25.06 6.93 -1.18
N TYR A 43 23.93 6.29 -1.50
CA TYR A 43 22.74 7.02 -1.98
C TYR A 43 21.45 6.33 -1.52
N ARG A 44 20.65 7.02 -0.72
CA ARG A 44 19.25 6.68 -0.44
C ARG A 44 18.37 7.78 -1.03
N PRO A 45 17.33 7.44 -1.80
CA PRO A 45 16.40 8.45 -2.29
C PRO A 45 15.61 9.03 -1.12
N PHE A 46 15.28 10.33 -1.21
CA PHE A 46 14.32 10.91 -0.29
C PHE A 46 12.90 10.60 -0.77
N VAL A 47 12.15 9.88 0.04
CA VAL A 47 10.83 9.34 -0.33
C VAL A 47 9.68 10.12 0.28
N GLY A 48 8.50 10.04 -0.35
CA GLY A 48 7.26 10.61 0.16
C GLY A 48 7.06 12.11 -0.12
N ARG A 49 7.52 12.63 -1.26
CA ARG A 49 7.18 13.99 -1.71
C ARG A 49 5.68 14.09 -2.03
N CYS A 50 5.06 15.24 -1.76
CA CYS A 50 3.66 15.45 -2.14
C CYS A 50 3.51 15.66 -3.66
N CYS A 51 2.29 15.67 -4.18
CA CYS A 51 2.06 15.84 -5.61
C CYS A 51 2.40 17.29 -6.05
N GLN A 52 3.25 17.44 -7.06
CA GLN A 52 3.65 18.75 -7.58
C GLN A 52 2.49 19.46 -8.28
N THR A 53 1.67 18.74 -9.05
CA THR A 53 0.54 19.31 -9.79
C THR A 53 -0.57 19.79 -8.87
N CYS A 54 -0.97 18.97 -7.89
CA CYS A 54 -2.08 19.33 -7.00
C CYS A 54 -1.65 20.26 -5.85
N THR A 55 -0.39 20.21 -5.42
CA THR A 55 0.09 20.95 -4.23
C THR A 55 1.44 21.65 -4.46
N PRO A 56 1.58 22.50 -5.50
CA PRO A 56 2.86 23.12 -5.88
C PRO A 56 3.50 23.97 -4.78
N LYS A 57 2.73 24.80 -4.08
CA LYS A 57 3.22 25.66 -2.98
C LYS A 57 3.71 24.83 -1.82
N SER A 58 2.96 23.79 -1.41
CA SER A 58 3.40 22.86 -0.36
C SER A 58 4.63 22.07 -0.78
N TRP A 59 4.71 21.69 -2.07
CA TRP A 59 5.82 20.92 -2.64
C TRP A 59 7.14 21.68 -2.58
N GLU A 60 7.14 22.97 -2.93
CA GLU A 60 8.33 23.83 -2.90
C GLU A 60 8.65 24.32 -1.49
N SER A 61 7.66 24.83 -0.75
CA SER A 61 7.91 25.57 0.49
C SER A 61 8.37 24.67 1.64
N LEU A 62 7.88 23.42 1.72
CA LEU A 62 8.13 22.56 2.89
C LEU A 62 9.42 21.74 2.78
N PHE A 63 10.01 21.65 1.59
CA PHE A 63 11.19 20.85 1.33
C PHE A 63 12.39 21.70 0.92
N HIS A 64 13.57 21.26 1.32
CA HIS A 64 14.84 21.88 0.96
C HIS A 64 15.88 20.77 0.78
N ARG A 65 16.84 20.92 -0.14
CA ARG A 65 17.81 19.85 -0.45
C ARG A 65 18.59 19.36 0.78
N SER A 66 18.90 20.25 1.72
CA SER A 66 19.56 19.91 2.99
C SER A 66 18.74 19.01 3.94
N ILE A 67 17.47 18.74 3.64
CA ILE A 67 16.62 17.80 4.39
C ILE A 67 16.97 16.35 4.04
N MET A 68 17.52 16.10 2.84
CA MET A 68 17.91 14.77 2.38
C MET A 68 19.08 14.21 3.20
N ASP A 69 19.97 15.07 3.68
CA ASP A 69 21.15 14.68 4.47
C ASP A 69 20.79 14.38 5.94
N LEU A 70 19.55 14.65 6.35
CA LEU A 70 19.08 14.42 7.72
C LEU A 70 18.71 12.94 7.88
N GLY A 71 19.68 12.11 8.28
CA GLY A 71 19.51 10.68 8.53
C GLY A 71 18.51 10.32 9.64
N PHE A 72 18.55 9.07 10.11
CA PHE A 72 17.54 8.53 11.03
C PHE A 72 17.80 8.87 12.50
N CYS A 73 16.72 8.97 13.30
CA CYS A 73 16.78 8.96 14.76
C CYS A 73 16.06 7.73 15.33
N ASN A 74 16.63 7.16 16.39
CA ASN A 74 15.92 6.17 17.21
C ASN A 74 15.12 6.92 18.28
N VAL A 75 13.80 6.88 18.16
CA VAL A 75 12.88 7.64 19.01
C VAL A 75 12.80 7.10 20.45
N ILE A 76 12.98 5.78 20.62
CA ILE A 76 12.90 5.13 21.94
C ILE A 76 14.25 5.15 22.68
N LEU A 77 15.34 5.50 22.01
CA LEU A 77 16.67 5.58 22.61
C LEU A 77 16.92 6.97 23.20
N VAL A 78 16.60 7.10 24.48
CA VAL A 78 16.92 8.30 25.26
C VAL A 78 18.25 8.13 25.97
N LYS A 79 19.22 8.96 25.61
CA LYS A 79 20.52 9.06 26.27
C LYS A 79 20.61 10.32 27.12
N GLU A 80 21.66 10.42 27.92
CA GLU A 80 21.99 11.59 28.73
C GLU A 80 22.10 12.89 27.90
N GLU A 81 22.50 12.79 26.63
CA GLU A 81 22.59 13.93 25.70
C GLU A 81 21.24 14.54 25.33
N ASN A 82 20.14 13.79 25.49
CA ASN A 82 18.79 14.26 25.20
C ASN A 82 18.16 14.99 26.40
N THR A 83 18.83 15.01 27.56
CA THR A 83 18.37 15.66 28.79
C THR A 83 19.27 16.83 29.16
N ARG A 84 18.74 17.84 29.86
CA ARG A 84 19.55 18.99 30.31
C ARG A 84 20.54 18.64 31.42
N PHE A 85 20.33 17.52 32.09
CA PHE A 85 21.15 17.07 33.22
C PHE A 85 22.29 16.15 32.77
N ARG A 86 23.40 16.17 33.51
CA ARG A 86 24.56 15.28 33.30
C ARG A 86 24.90 14.52 34.58
N GLY A 87 25.42 13.29 34.46
CA GLY A 87 25.91 12.48 35.58
C GLY A 87 25.37 11.06 35.67
N TRP A 88 25.91 10.27 36.60
CA TRP A 88 25.60 8.83 36.76
C TRP A 88 24.12 8.55 37.06
N LEU A 89 23.50 9.39 37.90
CA LEU A 89 22.10 9.23 38.29
C LEU A 89 21.15 9.55 37.12
N VAL A 90 21.55 10.49 36.25
CA VAL A 90 20.86 10.81 35.01
C VAL A 90 20.90 9.64 34.03
N ARG A 91 22.01 8.91 33.94
CA ARG A 91 22.08 7.69 33.08
C ARG A 91 21.10 6.59 33.50
N ARG A 92 20.73 6.54 34.79
CA ARG A 92 19.77 5.55 35.32
C ARG A 92 18.32 6.04 35.26
N LEU A 93 18.10 7.36 35.32
CA LEU A 93 16.78 7.99 35.30
C LEU A 93 16.48 8.77 34.01
N CYS A 94 17.27 8.57 32.94
CA CYS A 94 17.17 9.36 31.71
C CYS A 94 15.77 9.33 31.11
N TYR A 95 15.11 8.17 31.11
CA TYR A 95 13.73 8.02 30.63
C TYR A 95 12.73 8.85 31.44
N PHE A 96 12.92 8.92 32.76
CA PHE A 96 12.05 9.67 33.65
C PHE A 96 12.30 11.18 33.50
N LEU A 97 13.56 11.61 33.52
CA LEU A 97 13.95 13.01 33.37
C LEU A 97 13.54 13.57 32.00
N TRP A 98 13.79 12.83 30.92
CA TRP A 98 13.36 13.22 29.58
C TRP A 98 11.85 13.35 29.47
N SER A 99 11.10 12.41 30.07
CA SER A 99 9.64 12.51 30.07
C SER A 99 9.12 13.71 30.87
N LEU A 100 9.84 14.16 31.91
CA LEU A 100 9.49 15.38 32.65
C LEU A 100 9.78 16.66 31.85
N GLU A 101 10.83 16.64 31.03
CA GLU A 101 11.26 17.75 30.17
C GLU A 101 10.39 17.93 28.90
N GLN A 102 9.52 16.97 28.58
CA GLN A 102 8.64 17.09 27.41
C GLN A 102 7.75 18.34 27.48
N HIS A 103 7.87 19.19 26.45
CA HIS A 103 7.06 20.38 26.28
C HIS A 103 5.66 19.98 25.80
N ILE A 104 4.69 20.04 26.70
CA ILE A 104 3.28 19.83 26.38
C ILE A 104 2.66 21.22 26.18
N PRO A 105 2.35 21.64 24.94
CA PRO A 105 1.69 22.93 24.73
C PRO A 105 0.34 22.91 25.45
N LEU A 106 0.15 23.87 26.37
CA LEU A 106 -1.07 24.02 27.14
C LEU A 106 -2.11 24.67 26.22
N CYS A 107 -3.03 23.86 25.67
CA CYS A 107 -4.08 24.36 24.80
C CYS A 107 -5.20 24.98 25.66
N GLN A 108 -4.97 26.18 26.19
CA GLN A 108 -5.93 26.90 27.03
C GLN A 108 -6.98 27.68 26.21
N ASP A 109 -6.65 28.08 24.97
CA ASP A 109 -7.47 29.05 24.21
C ASP A 109 -8.34 28.46 23.09
N ALA A 110 -8.23 27.16 22.79
CA ALA A 110 -8.99 26.52 21.71
C ALA A 110 -10.54 26.55 21.87
N PRO A 111 -11.14 26.36 23.06
CA PRO A 111 -12.60 26.31 23.18
C PRO A 111 -13.27 27.67 22.88
N GLN A 112 -12.67 28.77 23.33
CA GLN A 112 -13.18 30.12 23.09
C GLN A 112 -13.07 30.46 21.60
N LYS A 113 -11.92 30.20 20.98
CA LYS A 113 -11.67 30.46 19.55
C LYS A 113 -12.55 29.63 18.61
N ILE A 114 -12.94 28.41 19.01
CA ILE A 114 -13.88 27.56 18.25
C ILE A 114 -15.31 28.06 18.41
N MET A 115 -15.70 28.52 19.61
CA MET A 115 -17.02 29.10 19.87
C MET A 115 -17.22 30.46 19.17
N GLU A 116 -16.12 31.18 18.92
CA GLU A 116 -16.07 32.43 18.15
C GLU A 116 -15.96 32.23 16.64
N SER A 117 -15.73 31.00 16.18
CA SER A 117 -15.62 30.74 14.74
C SER A 117 -16.95 31.01 14.03
N THR A 118 -16.89 31.70 12.89
CA THR A 118 -18.06 32.11 12.10
C THR A 118 -18.97 30.94 11.74
N GLY A 119 -18.41 29.75 11.47
CA GLY A 119 -19.20 28.54 11.21
C GLY A 119 -20.03 28.06 12.41
N VAL A 120 -19.43 28.03 13.61
CA VAL A 120 -20.15 27.64 14.84
C VAL A 120 -21.15 28.72 15.25
N GLN A 121 -20.83 30.00 15.05
CA GLN A 121 -21.80 31.09 15.29
C GLN A 121 -22.97 31.08 14.29
N ASN A 122 -22.74 30.70 13.03
CA ASN A 122 -23.81 30.56 12.03
C ASN A 122 -24.76 29.39 12.37
N ILE A 123 -24.24 28.29 12.91
CA ILE A 123 -25.04 27.15 13.40
C ILE A 123 -25.85 27.53 14.65
N ILE A 124 -25.22 28.25 15.60
CA ILE A 124 -25.88 28.71 16.82
C ILE A 124 -26.96 29.78 16.52
N SER A 125 -26.77 30.60 15.48
CA SER A 125 -27.73 31.62 15.05
C SER A 125 -28.81 31.12 14.08
N GLY A 126 -28.83 29.81 13.76
CA GLY A 126 -29.86 29.21 12.91
C GLY A 126 -29.76 29.57 11.42
N ARG A 127 -28.60 30.04 10.94
CA ARG A 127 -28.36 30.50 9.55
C ARG A 127 -27.76 29.41 8.64
N ALA A 128 -28.10 28.14 8.85
CA ALA A 128 -27.67 27.07 7.97
C ALA A 128 -28.45 27.12 6.63
N PRO A 129 -27.80 26.94 5.46
CA PRO A 129 -28.50 26.89 4.18
C PRO A 129 -29.15 25.51 4.00
N GLY A 130 -30.46 25.44 4.20
CA GLY A 130 -31.28 24.27 3.87
C GLY A 130 -31.87 23.57 5.09
N GLY A 131 -33.12 23.90 5.41
CA GLY A 131 -33.90 23.22 6.45
C GLY A 131 -35.09 24.05 6.92
N ALA A 132 -36.19 24.00 6.15
CA ALA A 132 -37.48 24.51 6.61
C ALA A 132 -38.07 23.52 7.63
N GLY A 133 -37.85 23.77 8.91
CA GLY A 133 -38.44 23.04 10.02
C GLY A 133 -38.19 23.78 11.33
N GLU A 134 -39.18 23.81 12.23
CA GLU A 134 -39.12 24.51 13.52
C GLU A 134 -37.87 24.11 14.32
N GLY A 135 -36.89 25.00 14.36
CA GLY A 135 -35.60 24.75 15.00
C GLY A 135 -35.70 24.75 16.52
N GLN A 136 -35.04 23.77 17.16
CA GLN A 136 -34.74 23.81 18.59
C GLN A 136 -34.08 25.15 18.96
N GLY A 137 -34.51 25.76 20.06
CA GLY A 137 -34.05 27.08 20.47
C GLY A 137 -32.51 27.17 20.58
N PRO A 138 -31.91 28.34 20.27
CA PRO A 138 -30.46 28.53 20.18
C PRO A 138 -29.69 28.21 21.47
N SER A 139 -30.38 28.24 22.63
CA SER A 139 -29.83 27.85 23.93
C SER A 139 -29.61 26.34 24.09
N LEU A 140 -30.41 25.50 23.43
CA LEU A 140 -30.33 24.04 23.49
C LEU A 140 -29.22 23.52 22.58
N VAL A 141 -29.13 24.08 21.37
CA VAL A 141 -28.01 23.84 20.43
C VAL A 141 -26.68 24.26 21.06
N LYS A 142 -26.63 25.42 21.73
CA LYS A 142 -25.44 25.88 22.45
C LYS A 142 -25.02 24.93 23.59
N LYS A 143 -25.98 24.38 24.34
CA LYS A 143 -25.71 23.37 25.39
C LYS A 143 -25.21 22.04 24.79
N GLU A 144 -25.75 21.62 23.65
CA GLU A 144 -25.31 20.40 22.96
C GLU A 144 -23.89 20.57 22.39
N VAL A 145 -23.61 21.71 21.76
CA VAL A 145 -22.26 22.07 21.29
C VAL A 145 -21.29 22.13 22.45
N GLN A 146 -21.66 22.71 23.61
CA GLN A 146 -20.82 22.70 24.81
C GLN A 146 -20.62 21.30 25.39
N ARG A 147 -21.62 20.41 25.32
CA ARG A 147 -21.49 19.01 25.75
C ARG A 147 -20.55 18.23 24.83
N ILE A 148 -20.70 18.39 23.51
CA ILE A 148 -19.85 17.77 22.49
C ILE A 148 -18.41 18.32 22.61
N LEU A 149 -18.24 19.64 22.73
CA LEU A 149 -16.93 20.28 22.92
C LEU A 149 -16.29 19.85 24.25
N GLY A 150 -17.08 19.72 25.32
CA GLY A 150 -16.64 19.18 26.61
C GLY A 150 -16.22 17.70 26.54
N HIS A 151 -16.88 16.91 25.69
CA HIS A 151 -16.48 15.52 25.41
C HIS A 151 -15.22 15.40 24.54
N ILE A 152 -15.00 16.34 23.61
CA ILE A 152 -13.88 16.37 22.67
C ILE A 152 -12.63 17.03 23.28
N GLN A 153 -12.79 18.01 24.17
CA GLN A 153 -11.73 18.88 24.68
C GLN A 153 -11.51 18.77 26.19
N THR A 154 -11.53 17.57 26.77
CA THR A 154 -10.97 17.46 28.14
C THR A 154 -9.48 17.82 28.10
N PRO A 155 -9.04 18.89 28.79
CA PRO A 155 -7.65 19.32 28.75
C PRO A 155 -6.80 18.20 29.35
N PRO A 156 -5.76 17.72 28.64
CA PRO A 156 -5.01 16.58 29.12
C PRO A 156 -4.22 17.00 30.37
N ARG A 157 -4.24 16.15 31.40
CA ARG A 157 -3.48 16.46 32.63
C ARG A 157 -2.00 16.25 32.35
N PRO A 158 -1.15 17.30 32.43
CA PRO A 158 0.26 17.22 32.03
C PRO A 158 1.03 16.20 32.85
N PHE A 159 0.73 16.05 34.15
CA PHE A 159 1.35 15.03 35.00
C PHE A 159 1.01 13.59 34.56
N LEU A 160 -0.24 13.32 34.18
CA LEU A 160 -0.65 11.99 33.71
C LEU A 160 -0.02 11.67 32.35
N LEU A 161 0.08 12.66 31.46
CA LEU A 161 0.77 12.51 30.18
C LEU A 161 2.25 12.17 30.36
N ARG A 162 2.94 12.86 31.28
CA ARG A 162 4.35 12.57 31.60
C ARG A 162 4.51 11.16 32.18
N LEU A 163 3.68 10.77 33.14
CA LEU A 163 3.75 9.42 33.70
C LEU A 163 3.46 8.34 32.63
N PHE A 164 2.47 8.59 31.77
CA PHE A 164 2.13 7.70 30.67
C PHE A 164 3.25 7.60 29.64
N SER A 165 3.84 8.73 29.24
CA SER A 165 4.99 8.80 28.32
C SER A 165 6.19 8.01 28.85
N TRP A 166 6.52 8.15 30.14
CA TRP A 166 7.55 7.35 30.80
C TRP A 166 7.25 5.84 30.79
N ALA A 167 6.03 5.46 31.18
CA ALA A 167 5.61 4.06 31.22
C ALA A 167 5.60 3.44 29.81
N LEU A 168 5.12 4.20 28.82
CA LEU A 168 5.05 3.79 27.42
C LEU A 168 6.45 3.65 26.81
N LEU A 169 7.36 4.58 27.08
CA LEU A 169 8.75 4.48 26.63
C LEU A 169 9.43 3.21 27.16
N ARG A 170 9.17 2.83 28.41
CA ARG A 170 9.67 1.57 28.98
C ARG A 170 9.04 0.36 28.31
N PHE A 171 7.72 0.39 28.05
CA PHE A 171 7.01 -0.65 27.34
C PHE A 171 7.53 -0.83 25.91
N LEU A 172 7.73 0.26 25.16
CA LEU A 172 8.26 0.23 23.80
C LEU A 172 9.70 -0.29 23.75
N ASN A 173 10.56 0.08 24.71
CA ASN A 173 11.92 -0.47 24.82
C ASN A 173 11.95 -1.98 25.16
N CYS A 174 10.88 -2.53 25.74
CA CYS A 174 10.74 -3.98 25.92
C CYS A 174 10.35 -4.68 24.62
N LEU A 175 9.53 -4.04 23.77
CA LEU A 175 9.02 -4.62 22.53
C LEU A 175 9.98 -4.46 21.34
N PHE A 176 10.52 -3.26 21.18
CA PHE A 176 11.30 -2.87 20.02
C PHE A 176 12.79 -2.75 20.36
N LEU A 177 13.63 -3.19 19.42
CA LEU A 177 15.07 -2.92 19.46
C LEU A 177 15.34 -1.46 19.04
N ASN A 178 14.60 -0.98 18.05
CA ASN A 178 14.75 0.35 17.49
C ASN A 178 13.43 0.82 16.89
N VAL A 179 13.08 2.10 17.09
CA VAL A 179 12.00 2.78 16.39
C VAL A 179 12.65 3.91 15.59
N GLN A 180 12.87 3.69 14.30
CA GLN A 180 13.54 4.64 13.43
C GLN A 180 12.55 5.63 12.83
N LEU A 181 12.93 6.90 12.84
CA LEU A 181 12.20 7.99 12.22
C LEU A 181 13.17 8.80 11.36
N HIS A 182 12.78 9.16 10.14
CA HIS A 182 13.59 10.00 9.28
C HIS A 182 13.53 11.46 9.76
N LYS A 183 14.67 12.03 10.20
CA LYS A 183 14.72 13.41 10.73
C LYS A 183 14.27 14.43 9.70
N GLY A 184 14.62 14.21 8.43
CA GLY A 184 14.16 15.05 7.33
C GLY A 184 12.63 15.13 7.19
N GLN A 185 11.93 13.99 7.23
CA GLN A 185 10.47 13.96 7.17
C GLN A 185 9.85 14.70 8.36
N MET A 186 10.38 14.48 9.57
CA MET A 186 9.92 15.17 10.76
C MET A 186 10.15 16.70 10.70
N LYS A 187 11.26 17.15 10.10
CA LYS A 187 11.54 18.58 9.91
C LYS A 187 10.51 19.27 9.01
N MET A 188 10.02 18.59 7.97
CA MET A 188 8.93 19.11 7.13
C MET A 188 7.64 19.26 7.94
N VAL A 189 7.34 18.29 8.80
CA VAL A 189 6.17 18.36 9.70
C VAL A 189 6.29 19.50 10.70
N HIS A 190 7.47 19.72 11.29
CA HIS A 190 7.71 20.89 12.13
C HIS A 190 7.51 22.20 11.39
N LYS A 191 8.00 22.31 10.16
CA LYS A 191 7.81 23.52 9.34
C LYS A 191 6.33 23.77 9.04
N ALA A 192 5.57 22.71 8.74
CA ALA A 192 4.13 22.81 8.54
C ALA A 192 3.39 23.21 9.84
N ALA A 193 3.79 22.66 10.99
CA ALA A 193 3.21 23.02 12.28
C ALA A 193 3.51 24.47 12.69
N GLN A 194 4.70 24.99 12.36
CA GLN A 194 5.09 26.38 12.61
C GLN A 194 4.32 27.40 11.76
N ALA A 195 3.77 26.97 10.61
CA ALA A 195 2.93 27.83 9.76
C ALA A 195 1.56 28.14 10.39
N GLY A 196 1.22 27.56 11.55
CA GLY A 196 0.00 27.88 12.30
C GLY A 196 -1.27 27.20 11.80
N SER A 197 -1.19 26.33 10.80
CA SER A 197 -2.32 25.54 10.30
C SER A 197 -2.54 24.26 11.12
N PRO A 198 -3.79 23.80 11.30
CA PRO A 198 -4.06 22.54 11.97
C PRO A 198 -3.52 21.36 11.15
N LEU A 199 -2.74 20.49 11.80
CA LEU A 199 -2.18 19.29 11.17
C LEU A 199 -3.10 18.09 11.40
N VAL A 200 -3.50 17.43 10.32
CA VAL A 200 -4.24 16.16 10.35
C VAL A 200 -3.31 15.06 9.84
N LEU A 201 -3.11 14.03 10.65
CA LEU A 201 -2.30 12.86 10.29
C LEU A 201 -3.22 11.69 10.01
N LEU A 202 -3.07 11.10 8.83
CA LEU A 202 -3.85 9.95 8.38
C LEU A 202 -2.94 8.72 8.37
N SER A 203 -3.34 7.69 9.11
CA SER A 203 -2.64 6.40 9.13
C SER A 203 -3.30 5.45 8.13
N THR A 204 -2.49 4.78 7.31
CA THR A 204 -2.97 3.73 6.40
C THR A 204 -3.24 2.41 7.10
N HIS A 205 -2.56 2.14 8.23
CA HIS A 205 -2.82 0.99 9.07
C HIS A 205 -3.66 1.37 10.30
N LYS A 206 -4.64 0.51 10.60
CA LYS A 206 -5.50 0.60 11.78
C LYS A 206 -5.05 -0.40 12.84
N SER A 207 -3.76 -0.45 13.18
CA SER A 207 -3.32 -1.30 14.30
C SER A 207 -3.45 -0.56 15.63
N LEU A 208 -3.78 -1.32 16.68
CA LEU A 208 -3.78 -0.81 18.06
C LEU A 208 -2.42 -0.22 18.47
N LEU A 209 -1.34 -0.81 17.94
CA LEU A 209 0.02 -0.37 18.21
C LEU A 209 0.31 0.96 17.54
N ASP A 210 -0.15 1.20 16.31
CA ASP A 210 0.05 2.47 15.59
C ASP A 210 -0.64 3.62 16.32
N GLY A 211 -1.85 3.39 16.83
CA GLY A 211 -2.58 4.38 17.61
C GLY A 211 -1.91 4.74 18.95
N ILE A 212 -0.95 3.95 19.43
CA ILE A 212 -0.14 4.26 20.62
C ILE A 212 1.25 4.79 20.23
N LEU A 213 1.88 4.17 19.23
CA LEU A 213 3.23 4.46 18.77
C LEU A 213 3.31 5.83 18.10
N LEU A 214 2.39 6.16 17.19
CA LEU A 214 2.40 7.43 16.46
C LEU A 214 2.26 8.65 17.39
N PRO A 215 1.30 8.69 18.34
CA PRO A 215 1.24 9.79 19.32
C PRO A 215 2.50 9.90 20.15
N PHE A 216 3.09 8.77 20.57
CA PHE A 216 4.33 8.79 21.33
C PHE A 216 5.48 9.37 20.51
N VAL A 217 5.62 8.94 19.25
CA VAL A 217 6.65 9.44 18.34
C VAL A 217 6.49 10.95 18.13
N LEU A 218 5.29 11.44 17.88
CA LEU A 218 5.06 12.87 17.66
C LEU A 218 5.28 13.71 18.93
N LEU A 219 4.86 13.18 20.09
CA LEU A 219 5.09 13.80 21.39
C LEU A 219 6.60 13.87 21.70
N SER A 220 7.34 12.81 21.39
CA SER A 220 8.79 12.75 21.58
C SER A 220 9.56 13.80 20.76
N GLN A 221 9.01 14.19 19.60
CA GLN A 221 9.60 15.20 18.71
C GLN A 221 9.10 16.61 19.03
N GLY A 222 8.16 16.78 19.98
CA GLY A 222 7.68 18.10 20.40
C GLY A 222 6.55 18.69 19.56
N LEU A 223 5.85 17.88 18.75
CA LEU A 223 4.66 18.32 17.99
C LEU A 223 3.36 18.41 18.84
N GLY A 224 3.45 18.15 20.15
CA GLY A 224 2.33 18.23 21.08
C GLY A 224 1.51 16.95 21.19
N VAL A 225 0.39 17.03 21.93
CA VAL A 225 -0.48 15.88 22.21
C VAL A 225 -1.37 15.62 20.99
N LEU A 226 -1.09 14.53 20.27
CA LEU A 226 -1.93 14.10 19.15
C LEU A 226 -3.29 13.64 19.67
N ARG A 227 -4.34 14.25 19.15
CA ARG A 227 -5.72 13.82 19.36
C ARG A 227 -6.06 12.68 18.40
N VAL A 228 -5.87 11.44 18.84
CA VAL A 228 -6.17 10.25 18.04
C VAL A 228 -7.66 9.97 18.08
N ALA A 229 -8.29 9.81 16.92
CA ALA A 229 -9.64 9.30 16.80
C ALA A 229 -9.65 7.77 16.97
N TRP A 230 -10.32 7.27 18.00
CA TRP A 230 -10.46 5.85 18.29
C TRP A 230 -11.90 5.38 18.06
N ASP A 231 -12.08 4.18 17.48
CA ASP A 231 -13.38 3.51 17.48
C ASP A 231 -13.72 3.11 18.94
N PRO A 232 -14.87 3.55 19.49
CA PRO A 232 -15.25 3.24 20.86
C PRO A 232 -15.33 1.73 21.14
N ARG A 233 -15.58 0.88 20.14
CA ARG A 233 -15.76 -0.58 20.28
C ARG A 233 -14.50 -1.34 20.70
N ILE A 234 -13.32 -0.73 20.53
CA ILE A 234 -12.02 -1.42 20.73
C ILE A 234 -11.58 -1.42 22.21
N PHE A 235 -12.05 -0.47 23.02
CA PHE A 235 -11.50 -0.23 24.37
C PHE A 235 -12.50 -0.43 25.49
N SER A 236 -12.02 -0.99 26.61
CA SER A 236 -12.79 -1.08 27.86
C SER A 236 -13.17 0.32 28.38
N PRO A 237 -14.26 0.45 29.17
CA PRO A 237 -14.71 1.74 29.69
C PRO A 237 -13.63 2.51 30.48
N ILE A 238 -12.82 1.77 31.24
CA ILE A 238 -11.71 2.33 32.05
C ILE A 238 -10.59 2.85 31.14
N LEU A 239 -10.18 2.05 30.15
CA LEU A 239 -9.14 2.44 29.21
C LEU A 239 -9.59 3.60 28.32
N ARG A 240 -10.86 3.60 27.92
CA ARG A 240 -11.51 4.73 27.23
C ARG A 240 -11.46 6.00 28.08
N ALA A 241 -11.79 5.93 29.37
CA ALA A 241 -11.72 7.08 30.27
C ALA A 241 -10.26 7.58 30.46
N LEU A 242 -9.28 6.69 30.51
CA LEU A 242 -7.87 7.03 30.58
C LEU A 242 -7.38 7.69 29.27
N LEU A 243 -7.68 7.09 28.11
CA LEU A 243 -7.33 7.64 26.80
C LEU A 243 -8.00 8.99 26.56
N LYS A 244 -9.26 9.19 26.99
CA LYS A 244 -9.93 10.51 26.98
C LYS A 244 -9.13 11.54 27.77
N LYS A 245 -8.69 11.19 28.99
CA LYS A 245 -7.83 12.06 29.84
C LYS A 245 -6.44 12.33 29.25
N LEU A 246 -5.99 11.50 28.30
CA LEU A 246 -4.72 11.64 27.58
C LEU A 246 -4.88 12.36 26.23
N GLY A 247 -6.10 12.79 25.86
CA GLY A 247 -6.38 13.53 24.62
C GLY A 247 -6.94 12.68 23.47
N GLY A 248 -7.26 11.41 23.70
CA GLY A 248 -7.94 10.56 22.71
C GLY A 248 -9.35 11.05 22.42
N LEU A 249 -9.63 11.29 21.13
CA LEU A 249 -10.96 11.59 20.63
C LEU A 249 -11.69 10.27 20.40
N PHE A 250 -12.85 10.13 20.98
CA PHE A 250 -13.75 9.03 20.67
C PHE A 250 -14.86 9.65 19.84
N LEU A 251 -14.97 9.23 18.58
CA LEU A 251 -16.14 9.56 17.78
C LEU A 251 -17.37 9.03 18.54
N PRO A 252 -18.43 9.85 18.72
CA PRO A 252 -19.65 9.36 19.32
C PRO A 252 -20.14 8.17 18.48
N PRO A 253 -20.62 7.07 19.11
CA PRO A 253 -21.39 6.10 18.35
C PRO A 253 -22.54 6.86 17.71
N GLU A 254 -22.87 6.59 16.44
CA GLU A 254 -23.87 7.32 15.63
C GLU A 254 -25.32 7.25 16.17
N ALA A 255 -25.51 6.98 17.46
CA ALA A 255 -26.74 7.25 18.19
C ALA A 255 -26.78 8.72 18.58
N ASN A 256 -27.17 9.58 17.65
CA ASN A 256 -27.97 10.79 17.88
C ASN A 256 -28.39 11.34 16.51
N LEU A 257 -29.40 10.71 15.90
CA LEU A 257 -30.50 11.30 15.12
C LEU A 257 -31.47 10.14 14.77
N SER A 258 -32.77 10.38 14.93
CA SER A 258 -33.86 9.41 15.04
C SER A 258 -34.15 8.60 13.77
N PRO A 259 -34.21 7.26 13.85
CA PRO A 259 -34.95 6.42 12.93
C PRO A 259 -36.32 6.13 13.58
N ASP A 260 -37.38 6.82 13.17
CA ASP A 260 -38.73 6.50 13.66
C ASP A 260 -39.20 5.17 13.05
N SER A 261 -38.83 4.05 13.65
CA SER A 261 -39.63 2.81 13.67
C SER A 261 -39.00 1.76 14.61
N SER A 262 -39.87 0.97 15.25
CA SER A 262 -39.60 0.04 16.36
C SER A 262 -38.78 -1.21 16.04
N GLU A 263 -38.10 -1.29 14.89
CA GLU A 263 -37.26 -2.43 14.49
C GLU A 263 -35.78 -2.27 14.82
N GLY A 264 -35.39 -1.13 15.41
CA GLY A 264 -34.08 -0.94 16.02
C GLY A 264 -33.79 -1.87 17.22
N PHE A 265 -34.79 -2.65 17.68
CA PHE A 265 -34.67 -3.60 18.79
C PHE A 265 -34.03 -4.94 18.37
N LEU A 266 -34.22 -5.39 17.13
CA LEU A 266 -33.67 -6.67 16.62
C LEU A 266 -32.23 -6.54 16.11
N ALA A 267 -31.88 -5.41 15.49
CA ALA A 267 -30.48 -5.10 15.16
C ALA A 267 -29.64 -4.85 16.44
N ARG A 268 -30.26 -4.37 17.52
CA ARG A 268 -29.63 -4.27 18.86
C ARG A 268 -29.50 -5.62 19.57
N ALA A 269 -30.32 -6.62 19.24
CA ALA A 269 -30.22 -7.95 19.85
C ALA A 269 -29.10 -8.79 19.21
N VAL A 270 -28.98 -8.79 17.87
CA VAL A 270 -28.01 -9.63 17.15
C VAL A 270 -26.59 -9.06 17.20
N PHE A 271 -26.43 -7.73 17.17
CA PHE A 271 -25.11 -7.10 17.30
C PHE A 271 -24.55 -7.12 18.74
N HIS A 272 -25.40 -7.42 19.73
CA HIS A 272 -25.01 -7.60 21.13
C HIS A 272 -24.51 -9.02 21.45
N GLU A 273 -24.67 -9.99 20.55
CA GLU A 273 -24.42 -11.41 20.87
C GLU A 273 -23.16 -12.03 20.22
N ALA A 274 -22.43 -11.31 19.35
CA ALA A 274 -21.28 -11.89 18.62
C ALA A 274 -19.88 -11.38 19.02
N LEU A 275 -19.71 -10.68 20.15
CA LEU A 275 -18.38 -10.37 20.70
C LEU A 275 -18.35 -10.55 22.22
N ALA A 276 -18.17 -11.81 22.62
CA ALA A 276 -17.92 -12.20 24.00
C ALA A 276 -16.67 -11.48 24.57
N PRO A 277 -16.75 -10.90 25.78
CA PRO A 277 -15.63 -10.23 26.42
C PRO A 277 -14.69 -11.27 27.04
N LEU A 278 -13.76 -11.82 26.25
CA LEU A 278 -12.62 -12.56 26.78
C LEU A 278 -11.43 -11.63 27.02
N GLY A 279 -11.52 -10.94 28.15
CA GLY A 279 -10.40 -10.64 29.03
C GLY A 279 -9.35 -9.65 28.52
N LEU A 280 -9.59 -8.36 28.76
CA LEU A 280 -8.48 -7.40 28.89
C LEU A 280 -7.50 -7.84 30.00
N TRP A 281 -7.96 -8.63 30.99
CA TRP A 281 -7.09 -9.26 31.97
C TRP A 281 -6.34 -10.47 31.40
N THR A 282 -6.85 -11.25 30.45
CA THR A 282 -6.06 -12.29 29.76
C THR A 282 -5.12 -11.69 28.73
N GLY A 283 -5.44 -10.56 28.09
CA GLY A 283 -4.53 -9.81 27.21
C GLY A 283 -3.46 -9.00 27.95
N ALA A 284 -3.79 -8.37 29.08
CA ALA A 284 -2.83 -7.68 29.95
C ALA A 284 -2.01 -8.66 30.80
N LEU A 285 -2.58 -9.80 31.26
CA LEU A 285 -1.80 -10.90 31.82
C LEU A 285 -1.07 -11.70 30.75
N ALA A 286 -1.50 -11.76 29.49
CA ALA A 286 -0.69 -12.32 28.39
C ALA A 286 0.43 -11.35 28.03
N ALA A 287 0.22 -10.03 28.11
CA ALA A 287 1.27 -9.03 27.99
C ALA A 287 2.21 -9.01 29.20
N LEU A 288 1.74 -9.27 30.43
CA LEU A 288 2.57 -9.39 31.64
C LEU A 288 3.25 -10.76 31.76
N ARG A 289 2.61 -11.86 31.32
CA ARG A 289 3.21 -13.20 31.21
C ARG A 289 4.16 -13.24 30.01
N SER A 290 3.89 -12.51 28.92
CA SER A 290 4.86 -12.28 27.84
C SER A 290 5.98 -11.37 28.32
N LEU A 291 5.77 -10.34 29.15
CA LEU A 291 6.89 -9.59 29.74
C LEU A 291 7.84 -10.47 30.58
N ARG A 292 7.37 -11.60 31.14
CA ARG A 292 8.22 -12.59 31.84
C ARG A 292 8.79 -13.71 30.93
N GLY A 293 8.12 -14.08 29.83
CA GLY A 293 8.58 -15.10 28.87
C GLY A 293 9.31 -14.57 27.62
N TRP A 294 9.11 -13.29 27.28
CA TRP A 294 9.60 -12.60 26.08
C TRP A 294 10.93 -11.88 26.32
N GLY A 295 11.49 -11.95 27.53
CA GLY A 295 12.90 -11.66 27.77
C GLY A 295 13.87 -12.51 26.92
N ARG A 296 13.35 -13.52 26.20
CA ARG A 296 14.05 -14.35 25.20
C ARG A 296 13.48 -14.26 23.77
N GLY A 297 12.45 -13.45 23.52
CA GLY A 297 11.88 -13.23 22.19
C GLY A 297 12.74 -12.29 21.34
N ARG A 298 12.73 -12.45 20.00
CA ARG A 298 13.43 -11.53 19.10
C ARG A 298 12.74 -10.16 19.15
N ARG A 299 13.47 -9.14 19.59
CA ARG A 299 13.02 -7.74 19.54
C ARG A 299 12.90 -7.30 18.07
N VAL A 300 11.85 -6.53 17.76
CA VAL A 300 11.54 -6.08 16.39
C VAL A 300 12.08 -4.67 16.17
N CYS A 301 12.44 -4.32 14.93
CA CYS A 301 12.72 -2.94 14.54
C CYS A 301 11.47 -2.37 13.85
N ALA A 302 11.02 -1.19 14.26
CA ALA A 302 9.93 -0.47 13.60
C ALA A 302 10.50 0.77 12.90
N HIS A 303 9.99 1.05 11.71
CA HIS A 303 10.28 2.27 10.98
C HIS A 303 8.99 3.08 10.85
N VAL A 304 9.06 4.37 11.15
CA VAL A 304 7.95 5.31 11.00
C VAL A 304 8.30 6.26 9.87
N HIS A 305 7.51 6.21 8.80
CA HIS A 305 7.64 7.06 7.63
C HIS A 305 6.50 8.07 7.60
N LEU A 306 6.82 9.32 7.27
CA LEU A 306 5.86 10.40 7.11
C LEU A 306 6.02 10.99 5.72
N ALA A 307 4.94 10.96 4.94
CA ALA A 307 4.87 11.69 3.69
C ALA A 307 4.92 13.20 3.94
N GLN A 308 5.33 13.96 2.91
CA GLN A 308 5.39 15.40 2.95
C GLN A 308 3.99 15.97 3.23
N PRO A 309 3.84 16.80 4.27
CA PRO A 309 2.58 17.45 4.54
C PRO A 309 2.22 18.42 3.42
N PHE A 310 0.93 18.57 3.14
CA PHE A 310 0.42 19.52 2.16
C PHE A 310 -0.85 20.18 2.65
N SER A 311 -1.14 21.37 2.12
CA SER A 311 -2.36 22.11 2.45
C SER A 311 -3.58 21.49 1.77
N LEU A 312 -4.60 21.14 2.57
CA LEU A 312 -5.88 20.67 2.04
C LEU A 312 -6.59 21.75 1.22
N GLN A 313 -6.48 23.02 1.65
CA GLN A 313 -7.07 24.14 0.92
C GLN A 313 -6.45 24.26 -0.47
N GLU A 314 -5.12 24.18 -0.55
CA GLU A 314 -4.40 24.19 -1.82
C GLU A 314 -4.84 23.04 -2.72
N TYR A 315 -4.89 21.82 -2.17
CA TYR A 315 -5.35 20.64 -2.89
C TYR A 315 -6.77 20.85 -3.44
N THR A 316 -7.70 21.36 -2.64
CA THR A 316 -9.10 21.53 -3.06
C THR A 316 -9.27 22.56 -4.18
N ILE A 317 -8.40 23.57 -4.25
CA ILE A 317 -8.43 24.59 -5.30
C ILE A 317 -7.91 23.99 -6.61
N ASN A 318 -6.79 23.27 -6.56
CA ASN A 318 -6.13 22.76 -7.76
C ASN A 318 -6.72 21.43 -8.27
N ALA A 319 -7.26 20.58 -7.41
CA ALA A 319 -7.80 19.27 -7.82
C ALA A 319 -9.10 19.38 -8.65
N ARG A 320 -9.76 20.55 -8.61
CA ARG A 320 -10.99 20.81 -9.36
C ARG A 320 -10.76 21.05 -10.85
N SER A 321 -9.55 21.47 -11.25
CA SER A 321 -9.22 21.69 -12.67
C SER A 321 -8.85 20.41 -13.44
N CYS A 322 -8.66 19.27 -12.74
CA CYS A 322 -8.26 18.00 -13.35
C CYS A 322 -9.45 17.04 -13.58
N TRP A 323 -10.66 17.56 -13.81
CA TRP A 323 -11.85 16.73 -13.97
C TRP A 323 -11.99 16.27 -15.42
N ASP A 324 -11.38 15.13 -15.75
CA ASP A 324 -11.56 14.50 -17.05
C ASP A 324 -12.87 13.70 -17.13
N SER A 325 -13.28 13.38 -18.35
CA SER A 325 -14.41 12.50 -18.61
C SER A 325 -14.17 11.12 -18.00
N ARG A 326 -15.20 10.59 -17.33
CA ARG A 326 -15.19 9.30 -16.65
C ARG A 326 -16.12 8.34 -17.36
N GLN A 327 -15.72 7.07 -17.42
CA GLN A 327 -16.52 5.98 -17.98
C GLN A 327 -16.45 4.78 -17.05
N THR A 328 -17.54 4.01 -16.98
CA THR A 328 -17.56 2.77 -16.20
C THR A 328 -16.64 1.72 -16.82
N LEU A 329 -16.16 0.78 -16.02
CA LEU A 329 -15.33 -0.31 -16.53
C LEU A 329 -16.07 -1.14 -17.60
N GLU A 330 -17.38 -1.33 -17.43
CA GLU A 330 -18.26 -1.91 -18.44
C GLU A 330 -18.17 -1.17 -19.79
N GLN A 331 -18.28 0.16 -19.81
CA GLN A 331 -18.18 0.96 -21.04
C GLN A 331 -16.79 0.88 -21.69
N LEU A 332 -15.74 0.77 -20.88
CA LEU A 332 -14.34 0.79 -21.31
C LEU A 332 -13.87 -0.55 -21.90
N LEU A 333 -14.19 -1.66 -21.23
CA LEU A 333 -13.62 -2.97 -21.56
C LEU A 333 -14.61 -3.97 -22.12
N GLN A 334 -15.90 -3.94 -21.74
CA GLN A 334 -16.86 -4.96 -22.16
C GLN A 334 -16.97 -5.04 -23.70
N PRO A 335 -17.09 -3.93 -24.47
CA PRO A 335 -17.15 -4.00 -25.92
C PRO A 335 -15.88 -4.60 -26.54
N ILE A 336 -14.72 -4.40 -25.90
CA ILE A 336 -13.43 -4.89 -26.38
C ILE A 336 -13.31 -6.39 -26.11
N VAL A 337 -13.65 -6.83 -24.90
CA VAL A 337 -13.69 -8.25 -24.51
C VAL A 337 -14.63 -9.02 -25.43
N LEU A 338 -15.78 -8.46 -25.78
CA LEU A 338 -16.75 -9.09 -26.68
C LEU A 338 -16.36 -9.01 -28.17
N GLY A 339 -15.27 -8.31 -28.52
CA GLY A 339 -14.80 -8.14 -29.90
C GLY A 339 -15.63 -7.16 -30.74
N GLN A 340 -16.41 -6.29 -30.10
CA GLN A 340 -17.29 -5.32 -30.74
C GLN A 340 -16.59 -3.99 -31.06
N CYS A 341 -15.51 -3.66 -30.33
CA CYS A 341 -14.74 -2.43 -30.52
C CYS A 341 -13.23 -2.70 -30.43
N THR A 342 -12.44 -1.98 -31.23
CA THR A 342 -10.97 -2.01 -31.21
C THR A 342 -10.35 -0.71 -30.71
N VAL A 343 -11.16 0.35 -30.54
CA VAL A 343 -10.72 1.64 -30.03
C VAL A 343 -10.82 1.64 -28.51
N VAL A 344 -9.67 1.84 -27.85
CA VAL A 344 -9.60 1.97 -26.39
C VAL A 344 -9.78 3.44 -26.02
N PRO A 345 -10.81 3.81 -25.22
CA PRO A 345 -10.97 5.20 -24.79
C PRO A 345 -9.85 5.61 -23.83
N ASP A 346 -9.27 6.79 -24.08
CA ASP A 346 -8.32 7.47 -23.18
C ASP A 346 -9.08 8.25 -22.08
N THR A 347 -9.93 7.56 -21.32
CA THR A 347 -10.74 8.19 -20.26
C THR A 347 -10.48 7.57 -18.90
N GLU A 348 -10.81 8.30 -17.82
CA GLU A 348 -10.66 7.78 -16.46
C GLU A 348 -11.69 6.67 -16.19
N LYS A 349 -11.20 5.49 -15.79
CA LYS A 349 -12.03 4.41 -15.23
C LYS A 349 -12.76 4.83 -13.95
N GLU A 350 -14.09 4.81 -13.93
CA GLU A 350 -14.83 4.94 -12.69
C GLU A 350 -14.80 3.62 -11.90
N GLN A 351 -14.40 3.66 -10.63
CA GLN A 351 -14.32 2.47 -9.77
C GLN A 351 -14.65 2.86 -8.32
N GLU A 352 -15.71 2.25 -7.80
CA GLU A 352 -16.28 2.51 -6.47
C GLU A 352 -16.37 1.23 -5.64
N TRP A 353 -15.35 0.98 -4.82
CA TRP A 353 -15.31 -0.20 -3.94
C TRP A 353 -15.63 0.10 -2.48
N THR A 354 -15.57 1.37 -2.09
CA THR A 354 -15.93 1.80 -0.74
C THR A 354 -17.42 2.17 -0.69
N PRO A 355 -18.25 1.50 0.13
CA PRO A 355 -19.63 1.89 0.29
C PRO A 355 -19.70 3.33 0.81
N VAL A 356 -20.65 4.12 0.28
CA VAL A 356 -20.82 5.51 0.71
C VAL A 356 -21.32 5.51 2.15
N THR A 357 -20.43 5.81 3.09
CA THR A 357 -20.81 5.98 4.50
C THR A 357 -21.76 7.16 4.64
N GLY A 358 -22.70 7.11 5.59
CA GLY A 358 -23.68 8.20 5.82
C GLY A 358 -23.12 9.63 5.78
N PRO A 359 -21.95 9.92 6.37
CA PRO A 359 -21.33 11.26 6.28
C PRO A 359 -20.90 11.68 4.87
N LEU A 360 -20.52 10.75 4.00
CA LEU A 360 -20.18 11.02 2.61
C LEU A 360 -21.44 11.26 1.77
N LEU A 361 -22.55 10.54 2.05
CA LEU A 361 -23.84 10.76 1.39
C LEU A 361 -24.41 12.16 1.65
N ALA A 362 -24.04 12.78 2.78
CA ALA A 362 -24.44 14.14 3.13
C ALA A 362 -23.71 15.23 2.30
N LEU A 363 -22.63 14.87 1.60
CA LEU A 363 -21.87 15.79 0.74
C LEU A 363 -22.44 15.81 -0.67
N LYS A 364 -22.24 16.93 -1.39
CA LYS A 364 -22.52 17.02 -2.83
C LYS A 364 -21.64 16.05 -3.61
N GLU A 365 -22.11 15.57 -4.77
CA GLU A 365 -21.36 14.63 -5.62
C GLU A 365 -19.94 15.11 -5.95
N GLU A 366 -19.77 16.40 -6.23
CA GLU A 366 -18.46 17.03 -6.46
C GLU A 366 -17.51 16.88 -5.26
N ASP A 367 -18.03 17.08 -4.05
CA ASP A 367 -17.25 16.97 -2.82
C ASP A 367 -16.96 15.50 -2.49
N GLN A 368 -17.89 14.59 -2.78
CA GLN A 368 -17.66 13.14 -2.66
C GLN A 368 -16.52 12.70 -3.59
N LEU A 369 -16.52 13.16 -4.83
CA LEU A 369 -15.46 12.88 -5.80
C LEU A 369 -14.11 13.45 -5.33
N LEU A 370 -14.11 14.68 -4.81
CA LEU A 370 -12.91 15.32 -4.28
C LEU A 370 -12.31 14.51 -3.13
N VAL A 371 -13.14 14.00 -2.20
CA VAL A 371 -12.69 13.14 -1.09
C VAL A 371 -12.11 11.83 -1.62
N ARG A 372 -12.72 11.20 -2.62
CA ARG A 372 -12.21 9.97 -3.25
C ARG A 372 -10.88 10.18 -3.98
N ARG A 373 -10.71 11.30 -4.66
CA ARG A 373 -9.42 11.64 -5.29
C ARG A 373 -8.35 11.92 -4.24
N LEU A 374 -8.71 12.63 -3.18
CA LEU A 374 -7.81 12.88 -2.07
C LEU A 374 -7.35 11.57 -1.40
N SER A 375 -8.26 10.60 -1.18
CA SER A 375 -7.90 9.31 -0.58
C SER A 375 -6.90 8.53 -1.43
N ARG A 376 -7.04 8.58 -2.77
CA ARG A 376 -6.08 7.97 -3.71
C ARG A 376 -4.72 8.66 -3.67
N HIS A 377 -4.67 9.99 -3.60
CA HIS A 377 -3.40 10.71 -3.40
C HIS A 377 -2.72 10.33 -2.08
N ILE A 378 -3.49 10.20 -1.00
CA ILE A 378 -2.96 9.80 0.31
C ILE A 378 -2.44 8.36 0.25
N LEU A 379 -3.17 7.45 -0.40
CA LEU A 379 -2.75 6.06 -0.56
C LEU A 379 -1.43 5.99 -1.35
N ASN A 380 -1.34 6.66 -2.51
CA ASN A 380 -0.10 6.72 -3.28
C ASN A 380 1.04 7.33 -2.44
N ALA A 381 0.83 8.49 -1.80
CA ALA A 381 1.85 9.10 -0.95
C ALA A 381 2.30 8.19 0.22
N SER A 382 1.39 7.38 0.77
CA SER A 382 1.72 6.40 1.80
C SER A 382 2.56 5.25 1.26
N VAL A 383 2.24 4.72 0.08
CA VAL A 383 3.01 3.62 -0.52
C VAL A 383 4.37 4.12 -1.02
N ALA A 384 4.41 5.30 -1.64
CA ALA A 384 5.66 5.92 -2.10
C ALA A 384 6.56 6.39 -0.94
N SER A 385 6.05 6.46 0.29
CA SER A 385 6.86 6.79 1.49
C SER A 385 7.23 5.59 2.33
N SER A 386 6.61 4.42 2.11
CA SER A 386 6.95 3.20 2.83
C SER A 386 8.28 2.62 2.34
N ALA A 387 9.06 2.07 3.26
CA ALA A 387 10.30 1.40 2.92
C ALA A 387 10.04 -0.09 2.70
N VAL A 388 10.68 -0.66 1.68
CA VAL A 388 10.62 -2.10 1.41
C VAL A 388 11.47 -2.86 2.43
N MET A 389 10.88 -3.87 3.07
CA MET A 389 11.57 -4.69 4.08
C MET A 389 12.41 -5.80 3.44
N SER A 390 13.43 -6.29 4.16
CA SER A 390 14.29 -7.36 3.65
C SER A 390 13.53 -8.67 3.40
N THR A 391 12.47 -8.90 4.16
CA THR A 391 11.55 -10.03 3.98
C THR A 391 10.79 -9.98 2.67
N ALA A 392 10.40 -8.79 2.19
CA ALA A 392 9.74 -8.62 0.90
C ALA A 392 10.68 -9.00 -0.25
N ILE A 393 11.88 -8.42 -0.29
CA ILE A 393 12.92 -8.73 -1.29
C ILE A 393 13.24 -10.23 -1.29
N MET A 394 13.45 -10.82 -0.10
CA MET A 394 13.73 -12.25 0.01
C MET A 394 12.57 -13.11 -0.47
N ALA A 395 11.32 -12.77 -0.12
CA ALA A 395 10.14 -13.50 -0.58
C ALA A 395 10.01 -13.45 -2.11
N THR A 396 10.22 -12.28 -2.73
CA THR A 396 10.21 -12.11 -4.18
C THR A 396 11.27 -12.98 -4.85
N LEU A 397 12.49 -13.02 -4.33
CA LEU A 397 13.55 -13.89 -4.87
C LEU A 397 13.18 -15.36 -4.72
N LEU A 398 12.64 -15.76 -3.57
CA LEU A 398 12.26 -17.14 -3.31
C LEU A 398 11.09 -17.61 -4.18
N LEU A 399 10.24 -16.72 -4.68
CA LEU A 399 9.12 -17.06 -5.57
C LEU A 399 9.50 -17.00 -7.04
N PHE A 400 10.27 -15.98 -7.44
CA PHE A 400 10.42 -15.66 -8.85
C PHE A 400 11.83 -15.84 -9.40
N ARG A 401 12.86 -15.99 -8.54
CA ARG A 401 14.27 -16.05 -8.98
C ARG A 401 15.18 -16.96 -8.13
N HIS A 402 15.51 -18.15 -8.64
CA HIS A 402 16.15 -19.22 -7.86
C HIS A 402 17.68 -19.41 -8.04
N ARG A 403 18.48 -18.36 -8.23
CA ARG A 403 19.96 -18.52 -8.40
C ARG A 403 20.74 -17.48 -7.60
N LYS A 404 21.88 -17.88 -7.01
CA LYS A 404 22.85 -17.01 -6.29
C LYS A 404 22.23 -15.92 -5.40
N LEU A 405 21.53 -16.35 -4.34
CA LEU A 405 20.70 -15.51 -3.47
C LEU A 405 21.36 -14.20 -2.97
N LEU A 406 22.65 -14.22 -2.62
CA LEU A 406 23.34 -13.02 -2.15
C LEU A 406 23.43 -11.95 -3.24
N GLY A 407 23.87 -12.32 -4.45
CA GLY A 407 24.02 -11.39 -5.57
C GLY A 407 22.67 -10.81 -5.99
N GLU A 408 21.65 -11.67 -6.09
CA GLU A 408 20.30 -11.25 -6.47
C GLU A 408 19.62 -10.37 -5.42
N PHE A 409 19.87 -10.62 -4.13
CA PHE A 409 19.38 -9.74 -3.06
C PHE A 409 20.00 -8.35 -3.17
N SER A 410 21.30 -8.28 -3.43
CA SER A 410 22.02 -7.02 -3.66
C SER A 410 21.42 -6.27 -4.85
N TRP A 411 21.30 -6.95 -5.99
CA TRP A 411 20.78 -6.38 -7.22
C TRP A 411 19.34 -5.87 -7.04
N LEU A 412 18.43 -6.68 -6.49
CA LEU A 412 17.04 -6.27 -6.32
C LEU A 412 16.89 -5.09 -5.34
N THR A 413 17.78 -5.00 -4.35
CA THR A 413 17.85 -3.84 -3.45
C THR A 413 18.28 -2.58 -4.19
N GLU A 414 19.30 -2.65 -5.06
CA GLU A 414 19.73 -1.52 -5.89
C GLU A 414 18.64 -1.08 -6.87
N GLU A 415 18.01 -2.02 -7.56
CA GLU A 415 16.91 -1.75 -8.48
C GLU A 415 15.73 -1.05 -7.78
N THR A 416 15.44 -1.41 -6.53
CA THR A 416 14.42 -0.74 -5.72
C THR A 416 14.82 0.71 -5.42
N LEU A 417 16.08 0.95 -5.05
CA LEU A 417 16.61 2.28 -4.75
C LEU A 417 16.67 3.17 -6.00
N LEU A 418 17.04 2.60 -7.16
CA LEU A 418 17.11 3.31 -8.44
C LEU A 418 15.74 3.82 -8.90
N ARG A 419 14.66 3.12 -8.52
CA ARG A 419 13.27 3.53 -8.80
C ARG A 419 12.71 4.52 -7.78
N GLY A 420 13.53 4.99 -6.86
CA GLY A 420 13.15 6.02 -5.90
C GLY A 420 12.40 5.51 -4.68
N PHE A 421 12.44 4.21 -4.40
CA PHE A 421 11.91 3.61 -3.16
C PHE A 421 13.03 3.41 -2.13
N ASP A 422 12.73 3.56 -0.84
CA ASP A 422 13.69 3.31 0.24
C ASP A 422 13.59 1.85 0.73
N VAL A 423 14.63 1.39 1.44
CA VAL A 423 14.68 0.05 2.04
C VAL A 423 14.87 0.13 3.55
N GLY A 424 14.11 -0.69 4.29
CA GLY A 424 14.04 -0.65 5.76
C GLY A 424 15.23 -1.23 6.50
N PHE A 425 16.33 -1.52 5.82
CA PHE A 425 17.47 -2.25 6.37
C PHE A 425 18.80 -1.68 5.87
N SER A 426 19.89 -2.00 6.58
CA SER A 426 21.27 -1.64 6.22
C SER A 426 22.26 -2.61 6.87
N GLY A 427 23.52 -2.54 6.49
CA GLY A 427 24.61 -3.32 7.07
C GLY A 427 25.19 -4.37 6.12
N GLN A 428 25.82 -5.39 6.69
CA GLN A 428 26.47 -6.46 5.91
C GLN A 428 25.43 -7.40 5.29
N LEU A 429 25.51 -7.58 3.97
CA LEU A 429 24.59 -8.39 3.19
C LEU A 429 24.42 -9.82 3.72
N ARG A 430 25.51 -10.48 4.10
CA ARG A 430 25.49 -11.85 4.64
C ARG A 430 24.66 -11.95 5.93
N CYS A 431 24.90 -11.05 6.88
CA CYS A 431 24.19 -11.00 8.15
C CYS A 431 22.70 -10.70 7.93
N LEU A 432 22.39 -9.80 7.00
CA LEU A 432 21.04 -9.44 6.63
C LEU A 432 20.28 -10.62 6.02
N VAL A 433 20.85 -11.30 5.03
CA VAL A 433 20.23 -12.47 4.39
C VAL A 433 20.00 -13.58 5.44
N GLN A 434 20.98 -13.87 6.29
CA GLN A 434 20.82 -14.84 7.38
C GLN A 434 19.72 -14.44 8.36
N HIS A 435 19.66 -13.17 8.75
CA HIS A 435 18.61 -12.66 9.62
C HIS A 435 17.23 -12.83 8.96
N THR A 436 17.08 -12.40 7.72
CA THR A 436 15.83 -12.49 6.96
C THR A 436 15.37 -13.94 6.79
N LEU A 437 16.25 -14.86 6.42
CA LEU A 437 15.93 -16.28 6.31
C LEU A 437 15.49 -16.87 7.65
N SER A 438 16.06 -16.41 8.75
CA SER A 438 15.64 -16.85 10.08
C SER A 438 14.28 -16.27 10.51
N LEU A 439 13.84 -15.14 9.94
CA LEU A 439 12.45 -14.65 10.09
C LEU A 439 11.49 -15.49 9.25
N LEU A 440 11.89 -15.88 8.04
CA LEU A 440 11.10 -16.71 7.12
C LEU A 440 11.23 -18.22 7.36
N ARG A 441 11.85 -18.64 8.47
CA ARG A 441 12.16 -20.06 8.77
C ARG A 441 10.98 -21.03 8.67
N ALA A 442 9.75 -20.54 8.90
CA ALA A 442 8.54 -21.37 8.83
C ALA A 442 8.15 -21.72 7.39
N HIS A 443 8.54 -20.89 6.43
CA HIS A 443 8.13 -20.94 5.03
C HIS A 443 9.25 -21.43 4.11
N VAL A 444 10.44 -21.70 4.64
CA VAL A 444 11.66 -21.97 3.86
C VAL A 444 12.37 -23.22 4.37
N ALA A 445 12.94 -24.00 3.46
CA ALA A 445 13.83 -25.11 3.75
C ALA A 445 15.26 -24.79 3.31
N LEU A 446 16.23 -25.14 4.15
CA LEU A 446 17.66 -25.01 3.84
C LEU A 446 18.22 -26.38 3.46
N LEU A 447 18.64 -26.53 2.21
CA LEU A 447 19.25 -27.74 1.69
C LEU A 447 20.76 -27.49 1.50
N ARG A 448 21.59 -28.37 2.06
CA ARG A 448 23.05 -28.29 1.87
C ARG A 448 23.42 -28.98 0.55
N VAL A 449 24.09 -28.26 -0.34
CA VAL A 449 24.62 -28.79 -1.60
C VAL A 449 26.08 -29.23 -1.38
N HIS A 450 26.56 -30.19 -2.19
CA HIS A 450 27.98 -30.59 -2.18
C HIS A 450 28.87 -29.35 -2.45
N GLN A 451 29.95 -29.20 -1.67
CA GLN A 451 30.85 -28.03 -1.57
C GLN A 451 30.47 -26.91 -0.57
N GLY A 452 29.44 -27.11 0.27
CA GLY A 452 29.19 -26.21 1.42
C GLY A 452 28.27 -25.01 1.13
N ASP A 453 27.78 -24.90 -0.10
CA ASP A 453 26.72 -23.96 -0.46
C ASP A 453 25.34 -24.40 0.08
N LEU A 454 24.52 -23.43 0.46
CA LEU A 454 23.14 -23.64 0.90
C LEU A 454 22.18 -23.25 -0.21
N LEU A 455 21.38 -24.22 -0.66
CA LEU A 455 20.21 -23.97 -1.48
C LEU A 455 19.03 -23.65 -0.57
N VAL A 456 18.39 -22.51 -0.83
CA VAL A 456 17.23 -22.03 -0.10
C VAL A 456 16.01 -22.24 -0.98
N VAL A 457 15.05 -23.03 -0.52
CA VAL A 457 13.85 -23.36 -1.29
C VAL A 457 12.62 -23.04 -0.44
N PRO A 458 11.58 -22.40 -0.99
CA PRO A 458 10.33 -22.24 -0.27
C PRO A 458 9.69 -23.61 0.01
N ARG A 459 9.02 -23.75 1.15
CA ARG A 459 8.28 -24.97 1.47
C ARG A 459 6.98 -24.98 0.67
N PRO A 460 6.66 -26.08 -0.06
CA PRO A 460 5.39 -26.17 -0.77
C PRO A 460 4.23 -26.15 0.22
N GLY A 461 3.10 -25.56 -0.21
CA GLY A 461 1.86 -25.48 0.56
C GLY A 461 1.43 -24.04 0.89
N PRO A 462 0.48 -23.84 1.81
CA PRO A 462 -0.17 -22.55 2.07
C PRO A 462 0.79 -21.47 2.59
N GLY A 463 1.99 -21.86 3.03
CA GLY A 463 3.04 -20.92 3.41
C GLY A 463 3.53 -20.04 2.26
N LEU A 464 3.35 -20.48 1.01
CA LEU A 464 3.65 -19.69 -0.19
C LEU A 464 2.73 -18.47 -0.33
N VAL A 465 1.48 -18.54 0.13
CA VAL A 465 0.56 -17.38 0.15
C VAL A 465 1.16 -16.24 0.98
N HIS A 466 1.79 -16.58 2.11
CA HIS A 466 2.45 -15.57 2.95
C HIS A 466 3.67 -14.94 2.25
N LEU A 467 4.47 -15.75 1.54
CA LEU A 467 5.58 -15.23 0.73
C LEU A 467 5.05 -14.35 -0.42
N ALA A 468 3.94 -14.73 -1.06
CA ALA A 468 3.33 -13.95 -2.13
C ALA A 468 2.87 -12.58 -1.60
N ARG A 469 2.22 -12.55 -0.44
CA ARG A 469 1.82 -11.31 0.23
C ARG A 469 3.01 -10.40 0.56
N LEU A 470 4.13 -10.98 1.04
CA LEU A 470 5.35 -10.21 1.29
C LEU A 470 5.98 -9.69 -0.01
N SER A 471 5.95 -10.48 -1.09
CA SER A 471 6.47 -10.06 -2.39
C SER A 471 5.67 -8.92 -3.01
N ALA A 472 4.36 -8.86 -2.75
CA ALA A 472 3.48 -7.78 -3.20
C ALA A 472 3.88 -6.40 -2.63
N GLU A 473 4.58 -6.33 -1.50
CA GLU A 473 5.14 -5.07 -0.97
C GLU A 473 6.19 -4.45 -1.92
N LEU A 474 6.80 -5.25 -2.80
CA LEU A 474 7.77 -4.80 -3.78
C LEU A 474 7.11 -4.31 -5.08
N LEU A 475 5.88 -4.75 -5.37
CA LEU A 475 5.20 -4.46 -6.63
C LEU A 475 5.11 -2.95 -6.95
N PRO A 476 4.80 -2.04 -6.01
CA PRO A 476 4.75 -0.61 -6.30
C PRO A 476 6.05 -0.04 -6.87
N ALA A 477 7.19 -0.62 -6.50
CA ALA A 477 8.49 -0.19 -7.02
C ALA A 477 8.70 -0.57 -8.48
N PHE A 478 8.04 -1.61 -8.99
CA PHE A 478 8.22 -2.14 -10.35
C PHE A 478 6.93 -2.13 -11.17
N LEU A 479 5.89 -1.44 -10.70
CA LEU A 479 4.54 -1.56 -11.22
C LEU A 479 4.44 -1.11 -12.67
N SER A 480 5.03 0.06 -13.00
CA SER A 480 5.02 0.60 -14.37
C SER A 480 5.70 -0.36 -15.33
N GLU A 481 6.86 -0.91 -14.96
CA GLU A 481 7.56 -1.91 -15.78
C GLU A 481 6.82 -3.24 -15.87
N ALA A 482 6.18 -3.70 -14.78
CA ALA A 482 5.40 -4.93 -14.77
C ALA A 482 4.17 -4.83 -15.66
N VAL A 483 3.45 -3.69 -15.61
CA VAL A 483 2.35 -3.38 -16.53
C VAL A 483 2.86 -3.37 -17.97
N GLY A 484 3.98 -2.70 -18.23
CA GLY A 484 4.61 -2.68 -19.55
C GLY A 484 5.01 -4.06 -20.06
N ALA A 485 5.64 -4.89 -19.23
CA ALA A 485 6.05 -6.25 -19.59
C ALA A 485 4.85 -7.16 -19.90
N CYS A 486 3.79 -7.09 -19.08
CA CYS A 486 2.56 -7.83 -19.34
C CYS A 486 1.84 -7.33 -20.59
N ALA A 487 1.87 -6.01 -20.87
CA ALA A 487 1.31 -5.44 -22.10
C ALA A 487 2.08 -5.92 -23.35
N VAL A 488 3.42 -5.90 -23.32
CA VAL A 488 4.25 -6.50 -24.39
C VAL A 488 3.91 -7.98 -24.57
N ARG A 489 3.77 -8.73 -23.48
CA ARG A 489 3.35 -10.14 -23.54
C ARG A 489 2.01 -10.31 -24.25
N GLY A 490 1.04 -9.44 -23.95
CA GLY A 490 -0.27 -9.42 -24.62
C GLY A 490 -0.17 -9.17 -26.12
N LEU A 491 0.71 -8.29 -26.57
CA LEU A 491 0.94 -8.06 -28.01
C LEU A 491 1.56 -9.26 -28.72
N LEU A 492 2.48 -9.95 -28.04
CA LEU A 492 3.14 -11.15 -28.55
C LEU A 492 2.25 -12.40 -28.46
N ALA A 493 1.19 -12.36 -27.66
CA ALA A 493 0.26 -13.47 -27.50
C ALA A 493 -0.41 -13.78 -28.85
N GLY A 494 -0.29 -15.03 -29.30
CA GLY A 494 -0.81 -15.48 -30.60
C GLY A 494 0.14 -15.23 -31.80
N ARG A 495 1.18 -14.40 -31.65
CA ARG A 495 2.22 -14.20 -32.67
C ARG A 495 3.47 -15.03 -32.42
N VAL A 496 3.79 -15.26 -31.15
CA VAL A 496 4.89 -16.13 -30.72
C VAL A 496 4.37 -17.12 -29.66
N PRO A 497 4.69 -18.42 -29.76
CA PRO A 497 4.28 -19.39 -28.74
C PRO A 497 4.84 -19.00 -27.35
N PRO A 498 4.05 -19.21 -26.27
CA PRO A 498 4.42 -18.84 -24.89
C PRO A 498 5.79 -19.38 -24.44
N GLU A 499 6.16 -20.56 -24.92
CA GLU A 499 7.39 -21.28 -24.57
C GLU A 499 8.50 -21.14 -25.63
N GLY A 500 8.31 -20.29 -26.64
CA GLY A 500 9.30 -20.07 -27.68
C GLY A 500 10.58 -19.39 -27.15
N PRO A 501 11.76 -19.65 -27.73
CA PRO A 501 13.00 -18.97 -27.35
C PRO A 501 12.86 -17.45 -27.44
N TRP A 502 13.39 -16.73 -26.45
CA TRP A 502 13.40 -15.26 -26.35
C TRP A 502 13.91 -14.56 -27.63
N GLU A 503 14.79 -15.25 -28.36
CA GLU A 503 15.33 -14.84 -29.65
C GLU A 503 14.24 -14.64 -30.72
N LEU A 504 13.14 -15.38 -30.67
CA LEU A 504 11.99 -15.21 -31.58
C LEU A 504 11.12 -14.00 -31.20
N GLN A 505 11.07 -13.66 -29.91
CA GLN A 505 10.33 -12.49 -29.41
C GLN A 505 11.05 -11.18 -29.74
N GLY A 506 12.38 -11.21 -29.85
CA GLY A 506 13.22 -10.06 -30.22
C GLY A 506 13.24 -9.67 -31.70
N ILE A 507 12.59 -10.44 -32.58
CA ILE A 507 12.52 -10.15 -34.03
C ILE A 507 11.33 -9.25 -34.36
N GLU A 508 10.27 -9.32 -33.55
CA GLU A 508 9.02 -8.66 -33.83
C GLU A 508 9.09 -7.14 -33.57
N LEU A 509 8.56 -6.37 -34.52
CA LEU A 509 8.45 -4.92 -34.44
C LEU A 509 7.15 -4.55 -33.71
N LEU A 510 7.29 -3.85 -32.60
CA LEU A 510 6.19 -3.36 -31.77
C LEU A 510 5.91 -1.89 -32.08
N SER A 511 4.71 -1.58 -32.58
CA SER A 511 4.25 -0.21 -32.76
C SER A 511 3.97 0.46 -31.42
N GLN A 512 4.34 1.74 -31.28
CA GLN A 512 4.00 2.55 -30.10
C GLN A 512 2.50 2.57 -29.83
N ASN A 513 1.69 2.68 -30.88
CA ASN A 513 0.23 2.77 -30.76
C ASN A 513 -0.37 1.46 -30.25
N ASP A 514 0.13 0.32 -30.74
CA ASP A 514 -0.31 -1.00 -30.27
C ASP A 514 0.09 -1.22 -28.82
N LEU A 515 1.32 -0.81 -28.44
CA LEU A 515 1.78 -0.89 -27.06
C LEU A 515 0.93 -0.02 -26.13
N TYR A 516 0.56 1.19 -26.55
CA TYR A 516 -0.30 2.07 -25.76
C TYR A 516 -1.68 1.48 -25.56
N ARG A 517 -2.29 0.95 -26.63
CA ARG A 517 -3.57 0.23 -26.51
C ARG A 517 -3.46 -0.91 -25.50
N GLN A 518 -2.40 -1.70 -25.56
CA GLN A 518 -2.24 -2.86 -24.69
C GLN A 518 -1.97 -2.47 -23.23
N ILE A 519 -1.23 -1.38 -22.99
CA ILE A 519 -1.06 -0.79 -21.65
C ILE A 519 -2.39 -0.27 -21.11
N LEU A 520 -3.18 0.43 -21.94
CA LEU A 520 -4.49 0.97 -21.55
C LEU A 520 -5.48 -0.14 -21.17
N LEU A 521 -5.50 -1.25 -21.92
CA LEU A 521 -6.32 -2.41 -21.56
C LEU A 521 -5.95 -2.98 -20.19
N LEU A 522 -4.65 -3.07 -19.89
CA LEU A 522 -4.18 -3.54 -18.60
C LEU A 522 -4.51 -2.54 -17.47
N LEU A 523 -4.33 -1.24 -17.72
CA LEU A 523 -4.70 -0.16 -16.80
C LEU A 523 -6.19 -0.21 -16.44
N HIS A 524 -7.05 -0.45 -17.42
CA HIS A 524 -8.49 -0.56 -17.19
C HIS A 524 -8.83 -1.85 -16.44
N LEU A 525 -8.17 -2.97 -16.74
CA LEU A 525 -8.42 -4.25 -16.08
C LEU A 525 -7.97 -4.21 -14.61
N LEU A 526 -6.82 -3.62 -14.32
CA LEU A 526 -6.22 -3.63 -12.99
C LEU A 526 -7.00 -2.75 -11.99
N PRO A 527 -7.06 -3.15 -10.71
CA PRO A 527 -7.62 -2.34 -9.64
C PRO A 527 -6.93 -0.99 -9.48
N ARG A 528 -7.68 0.10 -9.29
CA ARG A 528 -7.10 1.43 -9.08
C ARG A 528 -6.27 1.55 -7.81
N ASP A 529 -6.67 0.83 -6.76
CA ASP A 529 -5.93 0.79 -5.49
C ASP A 529 -4.56 0.11 -5.63
N LEU A 530 -4.41 -0.78 -6.61
CA LEU A 530 -3.13 -1.41 -6.96
C LEU A 530 -2.27 -0.49 -7.84
N LEU A 531 -2.90 0.16 -8.82
CA LEU A 531 -2.18 0.99 -9.81
C LEU A 531 -1.53 2.23 -9.18
N LEU A 532 -2.07 2.70 -8.05
CA LEU A 532 -1.59 3.88 -7.32
C LEU A 532 -1.48 5.14 -8.22
N LEU A 533 -2.18 5.14 -9.36
CA LEU A 533 -2.18 6.24 -10.31
C LEU A 533 -2.64 7.51 -9.62
N GLN A 534 -1.85 8.58 -9.76
CA GLN A 534 -2.27 9.87 -9.21
C GLN A 534 -3.51 10.35 -9.97
N PRO A 535 -4.60 10.77 -9.28
CA PRO A 535 -5.80 11.29 -9.95
C PRO A 535 -5.59 12.47 -10.89
N CYS A 536 -4.45 13.15 -10.82
CA CYS A 536 -4.06 14.23 -11.73
C CYS A 536 -3.20 13.78 -12.92
N GLN A 537 -2.84 12.50 -12.99
CA GLN A 537 -2.07 11.92 -14.09
C GLN A 537 -3.06 11.30 -15.10
N SER A 538 -3.01 11.75 -16.35
CA SER A 538 -3.80 11.16 -17.42
C SER A 538 -3.30 9.75 -17.76
N SER A 539 -4.16 8.93 -18.36
CA SER A 539 -3.80 7.60 -18.86
C SER A 539 -2.64 7.66 -19.84
N TYR A 540 -2.65 8.64 -20.75
CA TYR A 540 -1.58 8.87 -21.71
C TYR A 540 -0.22 9.15 -21.04
N CYS A 541 -0.18 10.02 -20.03
CA CYS A 541 1.05 10.32 -19.29
C CYS A 541 1.59 9.07 -18.59
N TYR A 542 0.71 8.18 -18.11
CA TYR A 542 1.15 6.90 -17.55
C TYR A 542 1.67 5.94 -18.62
N CYS A 543 1.00 5.83 -19.78
CA CYS A 543 1.49 5.01 -20.89
C CYS A 543 2.89 5.46 -21.38
N GLN A 544 3.12 6.77 -21.44
CA GLN A 544 4.44 7.35 -21.70
C GLN A 544 5.45 6.96 -20.62
N GLU A 545 5.09 7.10 -19.34
CA GLU A 545 5.97 6.69 -18.23
C GLU A 545 6.34 5.20 -18.31
N VAL A 546 5.37 4.31 -18.59
CA VAL A 546 5.63 2.88 -18.78
C VAL A 546 6.61 2.65 -19.91
N LEU A 547 6.40 3.28 -21.07
CA LEU A 547 7.29 3.16 -22.22
C LEU A 547 8.71 3.62 -21.88
N ASP A 548 8.84 4.80 -21.27
CA ASP A 548 10.13 5.36 -20.85
C ASP A 548 10.85 4.44 -19.87
N ARG A 549 10.12 3.83 -18.92
CA ARG A 549 10.69 2.87 -17.96
C ARG A 549 11.16 1.59 -18.63
N LEU A 550 10.42 1.06 -19.60
CA LEU A 550 10.84 -0.11 -20.38
C LEU A 550 12.12 0.17 -21.20
N ILE A 551 12.23 1.37 -21.78
CA ILE A 551 13.43 1.82 -22.50
C ILE A 551 14.60 2.01 -21.52
N GLN A 552 14.38 2.68 -20.37
CA GLN A 552 15.40 2.88 -19.33
C GLN A 552 15.94 1.56 -18.77
N CYS A 553 15.08 0.55 -18.63
CA CYS A 553 15.46 -0.79 -18.22
C CYS A 553 16.20 -1.59 -19.32
N GLY A 554 16.32 -1.04 -20.53
CA GLY A 554 16.92 -1.72 -21.67
C GLY A 554 16.11 -2.91 -22.17
N LEU A 555 14.80 -2.96 -21.89
CA LEU A 555 13.90 -4.00 -22.40
C LEU A 555 13.44 -3.69 -23.82
N LEU A 556 13.16 -2.42 -24.12
CA LEU A 556 12.80 -1.95 -25.46
C LEU A 556 13.94 -1.14 -26.08
N VAL A 557 14.20 -1.41 -27.35
CA VAL A 557 15.15 -0.66 -28.19
C VAL A 557 14.36 -0.02 -29.32
N ALA A 558 14.48 1.30 -29.47
CA ALA A 558 13.84 2.02 -30.57
C ALA A 558 14.50 1.64 -31.90
N GLU A 559 13.68 1.38 -32.92
CA GLU A 559 14.15 1.16 -34.29
C GLU A 559 13.75 2.32 -35.19
N GLU A 560 14.73 2.79 -35.98
CA GLU A 560 14.48 3.76 -37.05
C GLU A 560 13.95 2.99 -38.28
N THR A 561 12.83 3.46 -38.84
CA THR A 561 12.25 2.84 -40.03
C THR A 561 13.24 2.95 -41.21
N PRO A 562 13.55 1.85 -41.93
CA PRO A 562 14.51 1.88 -43.04
C PRO A 562 14.03 2.66 -44.28
N GLY A 563 12.90 3.37 -44.20
CA GLY A 563 12.30 4.13 -45.30
C GLY A 563 12.61 5.64 -45.31
N SER A 564 13.12 6.22 -44.22
CA SER A 564 13.49 7.64 -44.19
C SER A 564 14.95 7.80 -44.64
N TRP A 565 15.14 8.43 -45.81
CA TRP A 565 16.45 8.84 -46.34
C TRP A 565 17.35 9.45 -45.25
N PRO A 566 18.67 9.21 -45.26
CA PRO A 566 19.56 9.71 -44.22
C PRO A 566 19.73 11.23 -44.37
N ALA A 567 18.86 12.01 -43.72
CA ALA A 567 19.04 13.45 -43.59
C ALA A 567 20.04 13.72 -42.45
N CYS A 568 21.29 13.93 -42.87
CA CYS A 568 22.46 14.42 -42.15
C CYS A 568 22.23 15.04 -40.76
N ASP A 569 22.89 14.48 -39.73
CA ASP A 569 23.52 15.04 -38.50
C ASP A 569 22.90 16.20 -37.69
N THR A 570 21.79 16.80 -38.12
CA THR A 570 21.12 17.92 -37.42
C THR A 570 20.09 17.44 -36.40
N ARG A 571 19.65 16.17 -36.46
CA ARG A 571 18.67 15.61 -35.51
C ARG A 571 19.28 15.29 -34.14
N ARG A 572 20.59 15.05 -34.06
CA ARG A 572 21.29 14.83 -32.77
C ARG A 572 21.29 16.09 -31.90
N GLN A 573 21.29 17.28 -32.51
CA GLN A 573 21.15 18.56 -31.80
C GLN A 573 19.72 18.81 -31.30
N ARG A 574 18.68 18.36 -32.03
CA ARG A 574 17.28 18.43 -31.56
C ARG A 574 16.99 17.44 -30.43
N LEU A 575 17.51 16.22 -30.49
CA LEU A 575 17.40 15.24 -29.39
C LEU A 575 18.09 15.73 -28.11
N SER A 576 19.24 16.40 -28.21
CA SER A 576 19.87 17.03 -27.03
C SER A 576 19.10 18.25 -26.52
N ALA A 577 18.38 18.97 -27.39
CA ALA A 577 17.58 20.13 -27.00
C ALA A 577 16.22 19.73 -26.39
N GLU A 578 15.63 18.61 -26.79
CA GLU A 578 14.39 18.05 -26.20
C GLU A 578 14.64 17.26 -24.91
N LEU A 579 15.85 16.72 -24.70
CA LEU A 579 16.25 16.08 -23.44
C LEU A 579 16.83 17.06 -22.41
N LEU A 580 17.07 18.32 -22.78
CA LEU A 580 17.38 19.39 -21.83
C LEU A 580 16.08 20.02 -21.34
N TRP A 581 15.63 19.52 -20.18
CA TRP A 581 14.68 20.14 -19.26
C TRP A 581 14.58 21.66 -19.43
N LYS A 582 13.54 22.14 -20.13
CA LYS A 582 13.08 23.51 -19.95
C LYS A 582 12.32 23.55 -18.61
N PRO A 583 12.73 24.39 -17.64
CA PRO A 583 11.92 24.65 -16.46
C PRO A 583 10.61 25.28 -16.93
N SER A 584 9.50 24.71 -16.48
CA SER A 584 8.14 25.16 -16.79
C SER A 584 7.94 26.63 -16.41
N GLY A 585 7.66 27.46 -17.41
CA GLY A 585 7.33 28.86 -17.25
C GLY A 585 7.23 29.51 -18.62
N ASP A 586 6.15 29.23 -19.34
CA ASP A 586 5.36 30.22 -20.09
C ASP A 586 4.27 29.49 -20.88
N PHE A 587 3.02 29.76 -20.49
CA PHE A 587 1.81 29.37 -21.21
C PHE A 587 1.41 30.53 -22.13
N THR A 588 1.72 30.40 -23.42
CA THR A 588 1.09 31.02 -24.62
C THR A 588 2.00 30.57 -25.78
N ASP A 589 1.57 29.84 -26.80
CA ASP A 589 0.55 30.22 -27.77
C ASP A 589 0.21 29.02 -28.66
N SER A 590 -0.99 29.10 -29.20
CA SER A 590 -1.59 28.21 -30.15
C SER A 590 -0.93 28.37 -31.52
N ASP A 591 -0.30 27.32 -32.04
CA ASP A 591 -0.14 27.14 -33.48
C ASP A 591 -0.55 25.71 -33.86
N SER A 592 -1.70 25.65 -34.51
CA SER A 592 -2.22 24.49 -35.22
C SER A 592 -1.42 24.32 -36.51
N ASP A 593 -0.43 23.45 -36.49
CA ASP A 593 0.14 22.88 -37.71
C ASP A 593 -0.17 21.40 -37.76
N ASN A 594 -0.99 21.08 -38.76
CA ASN A 594 -1.23 19.78 -39.38
C ASN A 594 -0.24 18.69 -38.92
N PHE A 595 -0.64 17.91 -37.91
CA PHE A 595 0.02 16.63 -37.63
C PHE A 595 -0.29 15.72 -38.81
N GLU A 596 0.57 15.72 -39.84
CA GLU A 596 0.79 14.49 -40.57
C GLU A 596 1.06 13.42 -39.51
N GLU A 597 0.19 12.40 -39.45
CA GLU A 597 0.37 11.23 -38.60
C GLU A 597 1.75 10.66 -38.87
N ALA A 598 2.73 11.13 -38.09
CA ALA A 598 4.11 10.72 -38.19
C ALA A 598 4.10 9.19 -38.08
N GLU A 599 4.65 8.51 -39.09
CA GLU A 599 4.89 7.07 -39.08
C GLU A 599 5.34 6.68 -37.66
N GLY A 600 4.49 5.89 -36.98
CA GLY A 600 4.61 5.67 -35.54
C GLY A 600 5.99 5.13 -35.16
N ARG A 601 6.46 5.43 -33.94
CA ARG A 601 7.73 4.88 -33.46
C ARG A 601 7.59 3.36 -33.30
N TYR A 602 8.60 2.62 -33.73
CA TYR A 602 8.67 1.17 -33.57
C TYR A 602 9.76 0.78 -32.59
N PHE A 603 9.52 -0.32 -31.88
CA PHE A 603 10.44 -0.86 -30.88
C PHE A 603 10.66 -2.35 -31.11
N ARG A 604 11.84 -2.84 -30.72
CA ARG A 604 12.13 -4.27 -30.60
C ARG A 604 12.51 -4.60 -29.16
N LEU A 605 12.29 -5.86 -28.79
CA LEU A 605 12.78 -6.37 -27.52
C LEU A 605 14.30 -6.55 -27.58
N SER A 606 14.95 -6.17 -26.48
CA SER A 606 16.40 -6.28 -26.34
C SER A 606 16.85 -7.75 -26.35
N GLN A 607 17.87 -8.02 -27.15
CA GLN A 607 18.51 -9.33 -27.28
C GLN A 607 19.67 -9.53 -26.28
N GLN A 608 19.85 -8.61 -25.33
CA GLN A 608 20.88 -8.78 -24.29
C GLN A 608 20.53 -9.98 -23.39
N SER A 609 21.56 -10.72 -22.98
CA SER A 609 21.40 -12.00 -22.25
C SER A 609 20.69 -11.90 -20.90
N ARG A 610 20.58 -10.71 -20.29
CA ARG A 610 19.90 -10.48 -19.00
C ARG A 610 18.44 -10.02 -19.13
N CYS A 611 18.03 -9.54 -20.31
CA CYS A 611 16.68 -9.02 -20.55
C CYS A 611 15.58 -10.08 -20.43
N PRO A 612 15.71 -11.33 -20.93
CA PRO A 612 14.67 -12.35 -20.77
C PRO A 612 14.32 -12.63 -19.32
N ASP A 613 15.33 -12.85 -18.47
CA ASP A 613 15.12 -13.15 -17.06
C ASP A 613 14.47 -11.98 -16.32
N PHE A 614 14.85 -10.74 -16.67
CA PHE A 614 14.27 -9.55 -16.06
C PHE A 614 12.83 -9.30 -16.54
N PHE A 615 12.55 -9.51 -17.83
CA PHE A 615 11.20 -9.42 -18.38
C PHE A 615 10.25 -10.45 -17.74
N LEU A 616 10.67 -11.71 -17.65
CA LEU A 616 9.88 -12.76 -17.00
C LEU A 616 9.66 -12.46 -15.51
N PHE A 617 10.69 -11.93 -14.84
CA PHE A 617 10.55 -11.45 -13.47
C PHE A 617 9.45 -10.37 -13.35
N LEU A 618 9.43 -9.38 -14.24
CA LEU A 618 8.40 -8.34 -14.25
C LEU A 618 7.00 -8.90 -14.52
N CYS A 619 6.83 -9.82 -15.49
CA CYS A 619 5.53 -10.48 -15.69
C CYS A 619 5.06 -11.20 -14.41
N ARG A 620 5.99 -11.88 -13.74
CA ARG A 620 5.68 -12.70 -12.56
C ARG A 620 5.21 -11.88 -11.36
N LEU A 621 5.59 -10.61 -11.27
CA LEU A 621 5.11 -9.71 -10.21
C LEU A 621 3.60 -9.46 -10.27
N LEU A 622 3.01 -9.38 -11.48
CA LEU A 622 1.55 -9.23 -11.67
C LEU A 622 0.81 -10.56 -11.83
N SER A 623 1.55 -11.66 -12.06
CA SER A 623 0.99 -12.99 -12.32
C SER A 623 -0.01 -13.47 -11.26
N PRO A 624 0.20 -13.32 -9.93
CA PRO A 624 -0.76 -13.79 -8.93
C PRO A 624 -2.16 -13.16 -9.10
N LEU A 625 -2.21 -11.87 -9.44
CA LEU A 625 -3.47 -11.16 -9.65
C LEU A 625 -4.12 -11.54 -10.98
N LEU A 626 -3.34 -11.53 -12.07
CA LEU A 626 -3.87 -11.87 -13.40
C LEU A 626 -4.34 -13.33 -13.48
N LYS A 627 -3.60 -14.26 -12.86
CA LYS A 627 -4.00 -15.67 -12.74
C LYS A 627 -5.25 -15.81 -11.87
N ALA A 628 -5.38 -15.07 -10.77
CA ALA A 628 -6.61 -15.08 -9.98
C ALA A 628 -7.82 -14.58 -10.80
N PHE A 629 -7.63 -13.57 -11.66
CA PHE A 629 -8.69 -13.09 -12.56
C PHE A 629 -9.01 -14.11 -13.65
N ALA A 630 -8.02 -14.78 -14.23
CA ALA A 630 -8.24 -15.85 -15.20
C ALA A 630 -8.97 -17.05 -14.57
N GLN A 631 -8.57 -17.47 -13.37
CA GLN A 631 -9.23 -18.52 -12.60
C GLN A 631 -10.65 -18.12 -12.17
N ALA A 632 -10.89 -16.83 -11.89
CA ALA A 632 -12.24 -16.33 -11.67
C ALA A 632 -13.09 -16.42 -12.95
N ALA A 633 -12.52 -16.12 -14.13
CA ALA A 633 -13.23 -16.26 -15.40
C ALA A 633 -13.59 -17.73 -15.69
N THR A 634 -12.69 -18.68 -15.43
CA THR A 634 -12.99 -20.12 -15.55
C THR A 634 -14.04 -20.56 -14.54
N PHE A 635 -14.00 -20.01 -13.32
CA PHE A 635 -14.94 -20.33 -12.25
C PHE A 635 -16.38 -19.87 -12.55
N LEU A 636 -16.60 -18.89 -13.44
CA LEU A 636 -17.95 -18.49 -13.86
C LEU A 636 -18.80 -19.67 -14.36
N ARG A 637 -18.17 -20.71 -14.93
CA ARG A 637 -18.83 -21.94 -15.43
C ARG A 637 -19.25 -22.90 -14.30
N GLN A 638 -18.61 -22.80 -13.14
CA GLN A 638 -18.74 -23.74 -12.02
C GLN A 638 -19.45 -23.11 -10.81
N GLY A 639 -19.37 -21.79 -10.68
CA GLY A 639 -19.88 -21.04 -9.54
C GLY A 639 -21.40 -21.10 -9.41
N GLN A 640 -21.88 -21.22 -8.18
CA GLN A 640 -23.31 -21.28 -7.89
C GLN A 640 -23.85 -19.86 -7.76
N LEU A 641 -24.61 -19.42 -8.77
CA LEU A 641 -25.33 -18.13 -8.78
C LEU A 641 -26.83 -18.38 -8.93
N PRO A 642 -27.70 -17.57 -8.29
CA PRO A 642 -27.37 -16.38 -7.49
C PRO A 642 -26.93 -16.69 -6.05
N ASP A 643 -26.02 -15.88 -5.52
CA ASP A 643 -25.55 -15.95 -4.13
C ASP A 643 -25.22 -14.54 -3.59
N THR A 644 -25.03 -14.40 -2.28
CA THR A 644 -24.49 -13.18 -1.66
C THR A 644 -23.07 -12.90 -2.15
N GLU A 645 -22.65 -11.62 -2.14
CA GLU A 645 -21.28 -11.24 -2.53
C GLU A 645 -20.22 -11.98 -1.70
N SER A 646 -20.42 -12.07 -0.39
CA SER A 646 -19.53 -12.82 0.51
C SER A 646 -19.52 -14.32 0.24
N GLY A 647 -20.69 -14.92 -0.05
CA GLY A 647 -20.81 -16.34 -0.37
C GLY A 647 -20.07 -16.68 -1.66
N TYR A 648 -20.28 -15.89 -2.71
CA TYR A 648 -19.62 -16.10 -4.00
C TYR A 648 -18.09 -15.90 -3.92
N VAL A 649 -17.63 -14.90 -3.14
CA VAL A 649 -16.19 -14.72 -2.85
C VAL A 649 -15.60 -15.94 -2.13
N GLU A 650 -16.32 -16.52 -1.17
CA GLU A 650 -15.89 -17.71 -0.44
C GLU A 650 -15.82 -18.94 -1.36
N GLN A 651 -16.82 -19.14 -2.23
CA GLN A 651 -16.79 -20.21 -3.23
C GLN A 651 -15.59 -20.07 -4.19
N LEU A 652 -15.35 -18.85 -4.71
CA LEU A 652 -14.19 -18.58 -5.57
C LEU A 652 -12.88 -18.83 -4.82
N PHE A 653 -12.77 -18.40 -3.57
CA PHE A 653 -11.57 -18.62 -2.77
C PHE A 653 -11.28 -20.11 -2.54
N GLN A 654 -12.30 -20.93 -2.29
CA GLN A 654 -12.16 -22.38 -2.20
C GLN A 654 -11.70 -22.99 -3.52
N HIS A 655 -12.21 -22.51 -4.66
CA HIS A 655 -11.74 -22.91 -5.98
C HIS A 655 -10.26 -22.57 -6.20
N LEU A 656 -9.84 -21.33 -5.91
CA LEU A 656 -8.42 -20.93 -6.01
C LEU A 656 -7.51 -21.81 -5.14
N GLN A 657 -7.96 -22.22 -3.96
CA GLN A 657 -7.21 -23.14 -3.10
C GLN A 657 -7.10 -24.56 -3.66
N ALA A 658 -8.18 -25.07 -4.26
CA ALA A 658 -8.19 -26.39 -4.89
C ALA A 658 -7.25 -26.42 -6.09
N THR A 659 -7.37 -25.45 -7.00
CA THR A 659 -6.50 -25.33 -8.18
C THR A 659 -5.04 -25.14 -7.78
N ALA A 660 -4.76 -24.36 -6.72
CA ALA A 660 -3.41 -24.22 -6.19
C ALA A 660 -2.81 -25.54 -5.67
N GLN A 661 -3.63 -26.46 -5.14
CA GLN A 661 -3.15 -27.79 -4.71
C GLN A 661 -2.85 -28.71 -5.89
N GLU A 662 -3.63 -28.60 -6.97
CA GLU A 662 -3.46 -29.41 -8.18
C GLU A 662 -2.26 -28.94 -9.02
N GLU A 663 -2.15 -27.64 -9.26
CA GLU A 663 -1.10 -27.06 -10.11
C GLU A 663 0.18 -26.69 -9.34
N GLY A 664 0.11 -26.62 -8.00
CA GLY A 664 1.22 -26.22 -7.14
C GLY A 664 1.45 -24.70 -7.06
N PHE A 665 0.62 -23.88 -7.70
CA PHE A 665 0.70 -22.41 -7.69
C PHE A 665 -0.14 -21.79 -6.58
N PHE A 666 0.45 -21.67 -5.39
CA PHE A 666 -0.23 -21.12 -4.22
C PHE A 666 -0.22 -19.58 -4.15
N GLU A 667 0.44 -18.87 -5.06
CA GLU A 667 0.50 -17.40 -5.00
C GLU A 667 -0.86 -16.73 -5.20
N CYS A 668 -1.77 -17.38 -5.93
CA CYS A 668 -3.11 -16.86 -6.27
C CYS A 668 -4.16 -17.13 -5.18
N ALA A 669 -3.86 -18.02 -4.22
CA ALA A 669 -4.79 -18.44 -3.17
C ALA A 669 -4.84 -17.46 -1.98
N ASP A 670 -5.00 -16.16 -2.25
CA ASP A 670 -5.20 -15.10 -1.25
C ASP A 670 -6.65 -14.59 -1.30
N PRO A 671 -7.36 -14.47 -0.15
CA PRO A 671 -8.75 -14.04 -0.14
C PRO A 671 -8.94 -12.61 -0.71
N ASN A 672 -7.95 -11.73 -0.60
CA ASN A 672 -8.06 -10.38 -1.17
C ASN A 672 -8.07 -10.40 -2.70
N LEU A 673 -7.38 -11.37 -3.32
CA LEU A 673 -7.40 -11.55 -4.77
C LEU A 673 -8.78 -12.05 -5.24
N ALA A 674 -9.41 -12.96 -4.49
CA ALA A 674 -10.80 -13.39 -4.76
C ALA A 674 -11.79 -12.21 -4.66
N ILE A 675 -11.70 -11.40 -3.61
CA ILE A 675 -12.50 -10.18 -3.45
C ILE A 675 -12.28 -9.23 -4.63
N SER A 676 -11.00 -8.97 -4.97
CA SER A 676 -10.65 -8.08 -6.06
C SER A 676 -11.14 -8.60 -7.42
N ALA A 677 -11.18 -9.91 -7.64
CA ALA A 677 -11.67 -10.52 -8.87
C ALA A 677 -13.20 -10.32 -9.00
N VAL A 678 -13.95 -10.65 -7.95
CA VAL A 678 -15.41 -10.48 -7.91
C VAL A 678 -15.81 -9.01 -8.11
N TRP A 679 -15.12 -8.08 -7.43
CA TRP A 679 -15.38 -6.65 -7.60
C TRP A 679 -15.05 -6.15 -8.99
N THR A 680 -13.92 -6.58 -9.58
CA THR A 680 -13.56 -6.23 -10.96
C THR A 680 -14.59 -6.76 -11.96
N PHE A 681 -15.07 -7.99 -11.77
CA PHE A 681 -16.08 -8.61 -12.64
C PHE A 681 -17.45 -7.96 -12.50
N ARG A 682 -17.78 -7.46 -11.30
CA ARG A 682 -18.97 -6.63 -11.09
C ARG A 682 -18.85 -5.31 -11.86
N ASP A 683 -17.73 -4.61 -11.73
CA ASP A 683 -17.50 -3.34 -12.42
C ASP A 683 -17.47 -3.49 -13.95
N LEU A 684 -16.99 -4.64 -14.45
CA LEU A 684 -16.95 -4.99 -15.88
C LEU A 684 -18.34 -5.36 -16.44
N GLY A 685 -19.35 -5.54 -15.59
CA GLY A 685 -20.69 -5.97 -15.99
C GLY A 685 -20.82 -7.48 -16.25
N VAL A 686 -19.85 -8.29 -15.80
CA VAL A 686 -19.93 -9.76 -15.84
C VAL A 686 -20.88 -10.27 -14.74
N LEU A 687 -20.77 -9.67 -13.55
CA LEU A 687 -21.65 -9.94 -12.41
C LEU A 687 -22.53 -8.71 -12.14
N GLN A 688 -23.79 -8.93 -11.85
CA GLN A 688 -24.76 -7.86 -11.53
C GLN A 688 -25.33 -8.08 -10.14
N GLN A 689 -25.37 -7.02 -9.34
CA GLN A 689 -25.99 -7.05 -8.02
C GLN A 689 -27.46 -6.67 -8.15
N MET A 690 -28.35 -7.58 -7.75
CA MET A 690 -29.80 -7.38 -7.78
C MET A 690 -30.37 -7.38 -6.37
N PRO A 691 -31.34 -6.51 -6.06
CA PRO A 691 -32.02 -6.53 -4.77
C PRO A 691 -32.88 -7.79 -4.64
N SER A 692 -32.76 -8.49 -3.51
CA SER A 692 -33.57 -9.67 -3.17
C SER A 692 -34.05 -9.58 -1.72
N PRO A 693 -35.17 -10.23 -1.34
CA PRO A 693 -35.68 -10.21 0.03
C PRO A 693 -34.69 -10.68 1.11
N ALA A 694 -33.69 -11.49 0.74
CA ALA A 694 -32.63 -11.93 1.67
C ALA A 694 -31.39 -11.01 1.68
N GLY A 695 -31.43 -9.87 0.98
CA GLY A 695 -30.30 -8.97 0.76
C GLY A 695 -29.87 -8.92 -0.70
N PRO A 696 -28.89 -8.05 -1.06
CA PRO A 696 -28.41 -7.96 -2.43
C PRO A 696 -27.70 -9.25 -2.86
N MET A 697 -28.17 -9.86 -3.96
CA MET A 697 -27.62 -11.08 -4.54
C MET A 697 -26.84 -10.76 -5.82
N LEU A 698 -25.75 -11.49 -6.06
CA LEU A 698 -25.03 -11.46 -7.32
C LEU A 698 -25.67 -12.44 -8.30
N HIS A 699 -25.83 -11.98 -9.54
CA HIS A 699 -26.29 -12.75 -10.67
C HIS A 699 -25.28 -12.65 -11.81
N LEU A 700 -25.19 -13.68 -12.65
CA LEU A 700 -24.46 -13.59 -13.90
C LEU A 700 -25.24 -12.69 -14.88
N SER A 701 -24.56 -11.75 -15.52
CA SER A 701 -25.22 -10.88 -16.49
C SER A 701 -25.67 -11.65 -17.74
N PRO A 702 -26.75 -11.21 -18.41
CA PRO A 702 -27.25 -11.90 -19.60
C PRO A 702 -26.24 -11.90 -20.74
N THR A 703 -25.35 -10.90 -20.80
CA THR A 703 -24.27 -10.82 -21.80
C THR A 703 -23.24 -11.93 -21.62
N PHE A 704 -22.89 -12.30 -20.38
CA PHE A 704 -21.93 -13.36 -20.09
C PHE A 704 -22.58 -14.72 -19.76
N ALA A 705 -23.89 -14.86 -20.01
CA ALA A 705 -24.57 -16.16 -19.89
C ALA A 705 -24.15 -17.15 -21.00
N SER A 706 -23.70 -16.65 -22.16
CA SER A 706 -23.20 -17.49 -23.25
C SER A 706 -21.77 -17.98 -22.97
N TRP A 707 -21.50 -19.22 -23.37
CA TRP A 707 -20.18 -19.84 -23.16
C TRP A 707 -19.09 -19.13 -23.97
N ASP A 708 -19.41 -18.68 -25.20
CA ASP A 708 -18.51 -17.93 -26.08
C ASP A 708 -18.02 -16.63 -25.43
N ASN A 709 -18.90 -15.88 -24.76
CA ASN A 709 -18.51 -14.63 -24.12
C ASN A 709 -17.66 -14.84 -22.85
N GLN A 710 -17.89 -15.95 -22.13
CA GLN A 710 -17.03 -16.34 -21.00
C GLN A 710 -15.64 -16.77 -21.47
N GLU A 711 -15.56 -17.51 -22.58
CA GLU A 711 -14.29 -17.89 -23.19
C GLU A 711 -13.51 -16.68 -23.70
N LYS A 712 -14.18 -15.71 -24.35
CA LYS A 712 -13.55 -14.45 -24.75
C LYS A 712 -12.98 -13.67 -23.57
N LEU A 713 -13.69 -13.61 -22.43
CA LEU A 713 -13.19 -12.99 -21.20
C LEU A 713 -11.95 -13.71 -20.67
N GLU A 714 -11.98 -15.03 -20.64
CA GLU A 714 -10.86 -15.87 -20.22
C GLU A 714 -9.63 -15.62 -21.11
N GLN A 715 -9.78 -15.69 -22.43
CA GLN A 715 -8.72 -15.44 -23.42
C GLN A 715 -8.17 -14.01 -23.32
N PHE A 716 -9.05 -13.02 -23.11
CA PHE A 716 -8.65 -11.63 -22.91
C PHE A 716 -7.75 -11.44 -21.68
N ILE A 717 -7.99 -12.17 -20.59
CA ILE A 717 -7.14 -12.05 -19.39
C ILE A 717 -5.85 -12.87 -19.58
N GLN A 718 -5.96 -14.07 -20.15
CA GLN A 718 -4.84 -14.99 -20.36
C GLN A 718 -3.74 -14.43 -21.26
N GLN A 719 -4.08 -13.55 -22.23
CA GLN A 719 -3.08 -12.93 -23.11
C GLN A 719 -1.97 -12.19 -22.34
N PHE A 720 -2.28 -11.66 -21.15
CA PHE A 720 -1.35 -10.88 -20.33
C PHE A 720 -0.51 -11.73 -19.37
N ILE A 721 -0.76 -13.04 -19.30
CA ILE A 721 -0.09 -13.94 -18.36
C ILE A 721 1.15 -14.55 -19.04
N CYS A 722 2.30 -14.44 -18.35
CA CYS A 722 3.51 -15.19 -18.69
C CYS A 722 3.48 -16.54 -17.94
N GLY A 723 3.81 -17.62 -18.65
CA GLY A 723 3.84 -19.00 -18.14
C GLY A 723 4.79 -19.22 -16.98
#